data_AF-A0A5S4GI79-F1
#
_entry.id   AF-A0A5S4GI79-F1
#
_cell.length_a   1.000
_cell.length_b   1.000
_cell.length_c   1.000
_cell.angle_alpha   90.00
_cell.angle_beta   90.00
_cell.angle_gamma   90.00
#
_symmetry.space_group_name_H-M   'P 1'
#
loop_
_entity.id
_entity.type
_entity.pdbx_description
1 polymer ?
#
loop_
_entity_poly.entity_id
_entity_poly.type
_entity_poly.pdbx_seq_one_letter_code
_entity_poly.pdbx_strand_id
1 'polypeptide(L)'
;MIKRLSVILIGLSCLLGVITPARAATPQLSAHFSRPSIDGTLDGSLLTTLLGLIDLAAPGSTLRVATYVLEIGAVKDKLVAAHERDVDVRVVSEGSGHNPLLDSLAAAGVPVTLCDMGCNGPDTDINHHKFFVFSRLTDGRTDVVVQSSQNLGPQNGLHQNMLISSGDAGLAEGYRQAFDTLVSQVRTSWRAPFTSTSGKVTVWMEPRDTTYDQHTYGSADLVAAMIHDVGCPGTIRLVQSQFATDRPLVIGELKAKKQQGCTVQVLVAEGNQTVATAQELAKGGIVVHTFRPGGCHYPAGGTCEPDGIHSKIILVDGPSAAAGGATRRYVYTGSHNLNNGSLAASDDSFVRVDDAGIYAAYDADFTSMLDEVIKFVPSAFPGAALQMAANGPDDQRAPRAAATRAGYTAVTWEDDPNRASVDGTEVYARIYHDGQPVTGPVRVSMGGVGCATGWNHVQPSVGVDDTGNAYVAWAEDADCRGEHNIAVRRLSPGGTLSPAVWANDPQWSGDQTRPRIAVGGNGGLTVAWEDVPSGTVRAAGYSSLASRAFGPLQVGAGDRPDVAVDGAGTATVVWQQAPDVYGKRISAAGATVAAATKINTNTATQHLAPAVATTPAGDSVVVWSDNVAVTGGDVTTVWRVRMRGLTPSLGSRFAESPVAFGKYAPNTVSDGGKEYPPLCGKVASVDKCAVQGSPSIAVDDTGRFVVGWTESDIWHSGRSYEVYARGFNADGTTTGRFPCERMNPNTTGNQSGTAVTAGGTGFQLFYAEDFDVNGYSDVVARTGFTNTGV
;
A
#
# COMPACT_ATOMS: atom_id res chain seq x y z
N MET A 1 43.17 81.80 43.31
CA MET A 1 43.58 82.80 42.31
C MET A 1 44.03 82.07 41.05
N ILE A 2 43.39 82.36 39.91
CA ILE A 2 43.95 82.49 38.53
C ILE A 2 44.62 81.21 37.94
N LYS A 3 43.90 80.47 37.07
CA LYS A 3 43.97 80.43 35.57
C LYS A 3 45.26 79.79 35.02
N ARG A 4 45.25 78.62 34.33
CA ARG A 4 44.74 78.22 32.99
C ARG A 4 45.90 78.03 31.97
N LEU A 5 45.86 76.85 31.31
CA LEU A 5 46.29 76.50 29.92
C LEU A 5 47.78 76.62 29.56
N SER A 6 48.39 75.82 28.68
CA SER A 6 48.05 74.60 27.90
C SER A 6 49.30 74.26 27.09
N VAL A 7 49.70 72.98 26.96
CA VAL A 7 50.32 72.44 25.73
C VAL A 7 49.98 70.95 25.62
N ILE A 8 49.37 70.57 24.50
CA ILE A 8 49.16 69.19 24.06
C ILE A 8 50.39 68.77 23.25
N LEU A 9 50.95 67.58 23.52
CA LEU A 9 51.76 66.85 22.55
C LEU A 9 51.38 65.37 22.58
N ILE A 10 51.16 64.84 21.38
CA ILE A 10 50.61 63.53 21.02
C ILE A 10 51.62 62.41 21.35
N GLY A 11 51.14 61.36 22.03
CA GLY A 11 51.88 60.12 22.28
C GLY A 11 51.21 58.94 21.56
N LEU A 12 51.92 58.39 20.58
CA LEU A 12 51.60 57.19 19.81
C LEU A 12 51.57 55.96 20.74
N SER A 13 50.47 55.21 20.79
CA SER A 13 50.40 53.91 21.48
C SER A 13 49.89 52.84 20.52
N CYS A 14 50.79 51.91 20.17
CA CYS A 14 50.49 50.66 19.47
C CYS A 14 49.56 49.79 20.33
N LEU A 15 48.33 49.58 19.87
CA LEU A 15 47.49 48.48 20.34
C LEU A 15 47.91 47.19 19.62
N LEU A 16 48.63 46.30 20.29
CA LEU A 16 48.63 44.89 19.92
C LEU A 16 47.25 44.33 20.29
N GLY A 17 46.39 44.20 19.28
CA GLY A 17 45.13 43.47 19.41
C GLY A 17 45.44 41.99 19.68
N VAL A 18 44.99 41.49 20.83
CA VAL A 18 44.94 40.06 21.11
C VAL A 18 43.98 39.45 20.09
N ILE A 19 44.51 38.75 19.09
CA ILE A 19 43.72 37.93 18.19
C ILE A 19 43.26 36.72 19.01
N THR A 20 42.04 36.77 19.52
CA THR A 20 41.36 35.57 19.99
C THR A 20 41.15 34.67 18.77
N PRO A 21 41.65 33.41 18.75
CA PRO A 21 41.36 32.51 17.65
C PRO A 21 39.84 32.34 17.57
N ALA A 22 39.28 32.57 16.38
CA ALA A 22 37.89 32.29 16.10
C ALA A 22 37.64 30.82 16.47
N ARG A 23 36.74 30.58 17.43
CA ARG A 23 36.30 29.23 17.77
C ARG A 23 35.73 28.62 16.49
N ALA A 24 36.32 27.52 16.01
CA ALA A 24 35.81 26.78 14.86
C ALA A 24 34.32 26.51 15.10
N ALA A 25 33.47 26.95 14.16
CA ALA A 25 32.04 26.72 14.23
C ALA A 25 31.80 25.20 14.30
N THR A 26 30.99 24.76 15.25
CA THR A 26 30.63 23.34 15.36
C THR A 26 29.81 22.96 14.11
N PRO A 27 30.16 21.86 13.40
CA PRO A 27 29.38 21.39 12.27
C PRO A 27 27.88 21.30 12.57
N GLN A 28 27.07 21.90 11.71
CA GLN A 28 25.60 21.91 11.79
C GLN A 28 25.04 21.05 10.66
N LEU A 29 24.13 20.13 11.00
CA LEU A 29 23.40 19.30 10.04
C LEU A 29 21.92 19.69 10.06
N SER A 30 21.28 19.68 8.90
CA SER A 30 19.83 19.82 8.77
C SER A 30 19.29 18.95 7.65
N ALA A 31 18.10 18.39 7.86
CA ALA A 31 17.37 17.59 6.89
C ALA A 31 16.14 18.37 6.41
N HIS A 32 15.91 18.33 5.11
CA HIS A 32 14.79 19.00 4.44
C HIS A 32 14.10 17.98 3.54
N PHE A 33 12.78 18.10 3.41
CA PHE A 33 11.95 17.18 2.64
C PHE A 33 10.94 17.96 1.80
N SER A 34 10.65 17.46 0.60
CA SER A 34 9.46 17.87 -0.15
C SER A 34 8.36 16.83 0.04
N ARG A 35 7.13 17.30 0.25
CA ARG A 35 5.94 16.47 0.51
C ARG A 35 4.81 16.88 -0.43
N PRO A 36 4.76 16.31 -1.66
CA PRO A 36 3.64 16.57 -2.56
C PRO A 36 2.33 16.15 -1.89
N SER A 37 1.23 16.82 -2.21
CA SER A 37 -0.08 16.42 -1.69
C SER A 37 -0.63 15.22 -2.46
N ILE A 38 -1.53 14.49 -1.79
CA ILE A 38 -2.19 13.30 -2.34
C ILE A 38 -3.00 13.56 -3.62
N ASP A 39 -3.34 14.82 -3.91
CA ASP A 39 -4.02 15.24 -5.14
C ASP A 39 -3.06 15.42 -6.34
N GLY A 40 -1.76 15.17 -6.13
CA GLY A 40 -0.72 15.29 -7.15
C GLY A 40 -0.06 16.67 -7.22
N THR A 41 -0.38 17.60 -6.33
CA THR A 41 0.32 18.90 -6.28
C THR A 41 1.76 18.72 -5.77
N LEU A 42 2.73 19.17 -6.56
CA LEU A 42 4.15 19.08 -6.25
C LEU A 42 4.58 20.10 -5.18
N ASP A 43 5.54 19.71 -4.33
CA ASP A 43 6.09 20.58 -3.29
C ASP A 43 7.47 21.17 -3.69
N GLY A 44 7.50 22.47 -3.99
CA GLY A 44 8.71 23.19 -4.39
C GLY A 44 9.65 23.63 -3.25
N SER A 45 9.44 23.17 -2.01
CA SER A 45 10.20 23.59 -0.82
C SER A 45 11.71 23.38 -0.96
N LEU A 46 12.15 22.20 -1.42
CA LEU A 46 13.57 21.90 -1.61
C LEU A 46 14.24 22.78 -2.67
N LEU A 47 13.55 23.03 -3.79
CA LEU A 47 14.03 23.95 -4.82
C LEU A 47 14.18 25.37 -4.24
N THR A 48 13.20 25.83 -3.46
CA THR A 48 13.25 27.14 -2.81
C THR A 48 14.45 27.26 -1.88
N THR A 49 14.71 26.24 -1.07
CA THR A 49 15.89 26.17 -0.19
C THR A 49 17.19 26.26 -1.00
N LEU A 50 17.31 25.50 -2.09
CA LEU A 50 18.50 25.52 -2.95
C LEU A 50 18.74 26.90 -3.57
N LEU A 51 17.71 27.52 -4.16
CA LEU A 51 17.82 28.85 -4.76
C LEU A 51 18.28 29.90 -3.72
N GLY A 52 17.76 29.80 -2.49
CA GLY A 52 18.17 30.65 -1.38
C GLY A 52 19.65 30.49 -1.00
N LEU A 53 20.19 29.27 -1.01
CA LEU A 53 21.63 29.05 -0.77
C LEU A 53 22.49 29.64 -1.88
N ILE A 54 22.07 29.53 -3.15
CA ILE A 54 22.79 30.13 -4.28
C ILE A 54 22.77 31.67 -4.18
N ASP A 55 21.66 32.27 -3.76
CA ASP A 55 21.60 33.71 -3.47
C ASP A 55 22.56 34.14 -2.37
N LEU A 56 22.74 33.30 -1.36
CA LEU A 56 23.63 33.57 -0.24
C LEU A 56 25.12 33.33 -0.56
N ALA A 57 25.49 32.76 -1.71
CA ALA A 57 26.90 32.55 -2.06
C ALA A 57 27.69 33.88 -2.03
N ALA A 58 28.72 33.95 -1.19
CA ALA A 58 29.42 35.20 -0.89
C ALA A 58 30.42 35.59 -2.00
N PRO A 59 30.60 36.88 -2.32
CA PRO A 59 31.66 37.33 -3.22
C PRO A 59 33.05 36.81 -2.81
N GLY A 60 33.87 36.49 -3.81
CA GLY A 60 35.20 35.88 -3.64
C GLY A 60 35.18 34.46 -3.06
N SER A 61 34.02 33.78 -3.07
CA SER A 61 33.90 32.38 -2.64
C SER A 61 33.75 31.43 -3.84
N THR A 62 33.59 30.14 -3.55
CA THR A 62 33.46 29.07 -4.55
C THR A 62 32.13 28.36 -4.40
N LEU A 63 31.56 27.97 -5.53
CA LEU A 63 30.39 27.10 -5.66
C LEU A 63 30.71 25.97 -6.65
N ARG A 64 30.61 24.72 -6.19
CA ARG A 64 30.74 23.51 -7.02
C ARG A 64 29.40 22.81 -7.11
N VAL A 65 28.96 22.46 -8.31
CA VAL A 65 27.64 21.87 -8.57
C VAL A 65 27.80 20.60 -9.40
N ALA A 66 27.45 19.45 -8.84
CA ALA A 66 27.30 18.21 -9.62
C ALA A 66 25.82 17.82 -9.64
N THR A 67 25.25 17.73 -10.83
CA THR A 67 23.84 17.36 -11.03
C THR A 67 23.71 16.31 -12.12
N TYR A 68 22.66 15.49 -12.07
CA TYR A 68 22.31 14.62 -13.19
C TYR A 68 21.85 15.48 -14.37
N VAL A 69 20.80 16.28 -14.14
CA VAL A 69 20.18 17.13 -15.15
C VAL A 69 20.03 18.55 -14.62
N LEU A 70 20.04 19.54 -15.52
CA LEU A 70 19.67 20.93 -15.26
C LEU A 70 18.66 21.40 -16.31
N GLU A 71 17.38 21.38 -15.95
CA GLU A 71 16.23 21.82 -16.77
C GLU A 71 15.41 22.94 -16.11
N ILE A 72 15.77 23.34 -14.89
CA ILE A 72 15.09 24.41 -14.16
C ILE A 72 15.78 25.75 -14.44
N GLY A 73 15.14 26.60 -15.26
CA GLY A 73 15.66 27.92 -15.64
C GLY A 73 16.02 28.82 -14.46
N ALA A 74 15.23 28.78 -13.38
CA ALA A 74 15.51 29.55 -12.17
C ALA A 74 16.85 29.19 -11.50
N VAL A 75 17.25 27.91 -11.54
CA VAL A 75 18.56 27.51 -11.00
C VAL A 75 19.68 28.07 -11.88
N LYS A 76 19.56 27.94 -13.21
CA LYS A 76 20.50 28.52 -14.16
C LYS A 76 20.68 30.02 -13.93
N ASP A 77 19.59 30.77 -13.81
CA ASP A 77 19.63 32.22 -13.61
C ASP A 77 20.32 32.61 -12.30
N LYS A 78 20.09 31.84 -11.22
CA LYS A 78 20.77 32.05 -9.93
C LYS A 78 22.27 31.74 -9.99
N LEU A 79 22.68 30.72 -10.73
CA LEU A 79 24.09 30.40 -10.93
C LEU A 79 24.82 31.49 -11.72
N VAL A 80 24.21 32.03 -12.78
CA VAL A 80 24.74 33.19 -13.52
C VAL A 80 24.86 34.39 -12.59
N ALA A 81 23.80 34.70 -11.84
CA ALA A 81 23.82 35.83 -10.91
C ALA A 81 24.88 35.67 -9.82
N ALA A 82 25.16 34.46 -9.35
CA ALA A 82 26.25 34.19 -8.40
C ALA A 82 27.61 34.43 -9.05
N HIS A 83 27.81 33.97 -10.28
CA HIS A 83 29.04 34.21 -11.04
C HIS A 83 29.31 35.71 -11.25
N GLU A 84 28.29 36.48 -11.62
CA GLU A 84 28.37 37.94 -11.76
C GLU A 84 28.69 38.66 -10.44
N ARG A 85 28.40 38.03 -9.29
CA ARG A 85 28.76 38.52 -7.94
C ARG A 85 30.17 38.11 -7.49
N ASP A 86 31.04 37.67 -8.40
CA ASP A 86 32.41 37.22 -8.10
C ASP A 86 32.45 35.92 -7.27
N VAL A 87 31.48 35.02 -7.48
CA VAL A 87 31.57 33.63 -7.01
C VAL A 87 32.19 32.77 -8.11
N ASP A 88 33.22 31.99 -7.78
CA ASP A 88 33.76 30.97 -8.69
C ASP A 88 32.80 29.78 -8.73
N VAL A 89 31.84 29.86 -9.66
CA VAL A 89 30.83 28.82 -9.92
C VAL A 89 31.37 27.83 -10.95
N ARG A 90 31.30 26.53 -10.69
CA ARG A 90 31.59 25.48 -11.66
C ARG A 90 30.54 24.38 -11.61
N VAL A 91 30.15 23.88 -12.78
CA VAL A 91 29.07 22.89 -12.91
C VAL A 91 29.57 21.65 -13.65
N VAL A 92 29.21 20.48 -13.13
CA VAL A 92 29.30 19.18 -13.80
C VAL A 92 27.87 18.66 -13.97
N SER A 93 27.51 18.23 -15.18
CA SER A 93 26.21 17.65 -15.47
C SER A 93 26.33 16.45 -16.40
N GLU A 94 25.39 15.49 -16.32
CA GLU A 94 25.20 14.53 -17.41
C GLU A 94 24.70 15.27 -18.66
N GLY A 95 25.12 14.79 -19.84
CA GLY A 95 24.55 15.19 -21.11
C GLY A 95 25.27 14.58 -22.31
N SER A 96 24.60 13.66 -22.99
CA SER A 96 24.94 13.28 -24.38
C SER A 96 24.21 14.21 -25.38
N GLY A 97 24.77 15.39 -25.65
CA GLY A 97 24.22 16.37 -26.62
C GLY A 97 23.72 17.69 -26.00
N HIS A 98 23.30 18.62 -26.86
CA HIS A 98 22.95 20.00 -26.50
C HIS A 98 21.83 20.09 -25.44
N ASN A 99 22.15 20.57 -24.24
CA ASN A 99 21.19 21.06 -23.26
C ASN A 99 21.15 22.59 -23.31
N PRO A 100 20.05 23.23 -23.75
CA PRO A 100 19.98 24.67 -23.94
C PRO A 100 20.28 25.50 -22.68
N LEU A 101 19.99 24.98 -21.48
CA LEU A 101 20.28 25.68 -20.24
C LEU A 101 21.77 25.59 -19.87
N LEU A 102 22.41 24.44 -20.07
CA LEU A 102 23.85 24.28 -19.85
C LEU A 102 24.65 25.09 -20.89
N ASP A 103 24.21 25.10 -22.15
CA ASP A 103 24.79 25.94 -23.20
C ASP A 103 24.65 27.44 -22.85
N SER A 104 23.47 27.85 -22.37
CA SER A 104 23.24 29.22 -21.91
C SER A 104 24.09 29.59 -20.69
N LEU A 105 24.35 28.64 -19.78
CA LEU A 105 25.17 28.85 -18.60
C LEU A 105 26.65 29.01 -18.98
N ALA A 106 27.14 28.17 -19.89
CA ALA A 106 28.49 28.28 -20.45
C ALA A 106 28.68 29.59 -21.23
N ALA A 107 27.69 30.01 -22.02
CA ALA A 107 27.70 31.28 -22.75
C ALA A 107 27.74 32.51 -21.81
N ALA A 108 27.25 32.37 -20.57
CA ALA A 108 27.32 33.39 -19.54
C ALA A 108 28.67 33.41 -18.78
N GLY A 109 29.64 32.58 -19.17
CA GLY A 109 30.99 32.55 -18.61
C GLY A 109 31.20 31.56 -17.47
N VAL A 110 30.17 30.80 -17.06
CA VAL A 110 30.30 29.78 -16.01
C VAL A 110 30.91 28.50 -16.59
N PRO A 111 32.03 27.98 -16.06
CA PRO A 111 32.59 26.70 -16.50
C PRO A 111 31.62 25.53 -16.30
N VAL A 112 31.34 24.82 -17.38
CA VAL A 112 30.49 23.61 -17.42
C VAL A 112 31.31 22.43 -17.96
N THR A 113 31.32 21.32 -17.23
CA THR A 113 31.78 20.00 -17.70
C THR A 113 30.56 19.15 -18.01
N LEU A 114 30.46 18.67 -19.25
CA LEU A 114 29.43 17.71 -19.66
C LEU A 114 30.02 16.30 -19.66
N CYS A 115 29.31 15.38 -19.01
CA CYS A 115 29.65 13.98 -19.02
C CYS A 115 28.85 13.27 -20.10
N ASP A 116 29.56 12.72 -21.09
CA ASP A 116 28.98 11.82 -22.08
C ASP A 116 28.74 10.48 -21.36
N MET A 117 27.49 10.26 -20.94
CA MET A 117 27.13 9.27 -19.91
C MET A 117 27.73 9.65 -18.53
N GLY A 118 28.34 8.70 -17.81
CA GLY A 118 29.07 8.94 -16.57
C GLY A 118 30.33 9.80 -16.75
N CYS A 119 30.76 10.49 -15.70
CA CYS A 119 32.01 11.24 -15.62
C CYS A 119 33.20 10.35 -15.21
N ASN A 120 33.00 9.44 -14.24
CA ASN A 120 34.05 8.53 -13.75
C ASN A 120 33.65 7.05 -13.91
N GLY A 121 32.35 6.77 -13.97
CA GLY A 121 31.83 5.46 -14.31
C GLY A 121 32.13 5.01 -15.73
N PRO A 122 32.00 3.69 -16.02
CA PRO A 122 32.07 3.16 -17.39
C PRO A 122 31.03 3.84 -18.30
N ASP A 123 31.28 3.82 -19.61
CA ASP A 123 30.39 4.40 -20.65
C ASP A 123 29.08 3.58 -20.85
N THR A 124 28.58 2.97 -19.78
CA THR A 124 27.38 2.13 -19.75
C THR A 124 26.27 2.74 -18.91
N ASP A 125 26.55 3.79 -18.13
CA ASP A 125 25.59 4.40 -17.21
C ASP A 125 25.90 5.89 -16.95
N ILE A 126 25.04 6.58 -16.21
CA ILE A 126 24.97 8.05 -16.14
C ILE A 126 25.74 8.69 -14.97
N ASN A 127 26.06 9.99 -15.08
CA ASN A 127 26.38 10.79 -13.90
C ASN A 127 25.10 11.11 -13.15
N HIS A 128 24.92 10.54 -11.97
CA HIS A 128 23.68 10.62 -11.21
C HIS A 128 23.84 11.41 -9.91
N HIS A 129 24.85 12.27 -9.77
CA HIS A 129 25.02 13.11 -8.58
C HIS A 129 23.99 14.25 -8.47
N LYS A 130 23.76 14.73 -7.24
CA LYS A 130 22.96 15.93 -6.91
C LYS A 130 23.54 16.60 -5.67
N PHE A 131 24.72 17.20 -5.80
CA PHE A 131 25.36 17.88 -4.69
C PHE A 131 25.88 19.27 -5.04
N PHE A 132 25.92 20.13 -4.02
CA PHE A 132 26.43 21.50 -4.09
C PHE A 132 27.41 21.73 -2.95
N VAL A 133 28.53 22.40 -3.24
CA VAL A 133 29.51 22.77 -2.21
C VAL A 133 29.79 24.26 -2.29
N PHE A 134 29.45 24.98 -1.22
CA PHE A 134 29.72 26.40 -1.06
C PHE A 134 30.85 26.57 -0.04
N SER A 135 31.91 27.31 -0.38
CA SER A 135 32.95 27.60 0.61
C SER A 135 32.50 28.64 1.64
N ARG A 136 31.68 29.62 1.24
CA ARG A 136 31.18 30.67 2.15
C ARG A 136 29.85 31.28 1.68
N LEU A 137 28.98 31.53 2.64
CA LEU A 137 27.72 32.25 2.47
C LEU A 137 27.77 33.63 3.15
N THR A 138 26.93 34.56 2.69
CA THR A 138 26.83 35.94 3.21
C THR A 138 26.21 36.00 4.61
N ASP A 139 25.52 34.94 5.04
CA ASP A 139 24.96 34.79 6.39
C ASP A 139 25.99 34.28 7.42
N GLY A 140 27.25 34.09 7.01
CA GLY A 140 28.36 33.69 7.87
C GLY A 140 28.62 32.19 7.93
N ARG A 141 27.79 31.35 7.29
CA ARG A 141 28.08 29.91 7.16
C ARG A 141 29.26 29.68 6.20
N THR A 142 30.11 28.71 6.51
CA THR A 142 31.20 28.25 5.65
C THR A 142 31.08 26.75 5.41
N ASP A 143 31.81 26.23 4.43
CA ASP A 143 31.94 24.79 4.17
C ASP A 143 30.56 24.09 4.11
N VAL A 144 29.68 24.67 3.29
CA VAL A 144 28.29 24.23 3.19
C VAL A 144 28.18 23.17 2.09
N VAL A 145 27.78 21.97 2.47
CA VAL A 145 27.54 20.86 1.55
C VAL A 145 26.03 20.59 1.51
N VAL A 146 25.49 20.52 0.31
CA VAL A 146 24.12 20.06 0.04
C VAL A 146 24.22 18.72 -0.68
N GLN A 147 23.63 17.67 -0.12
CA GLN A 147 23.40 16.40 -0.79
C GLN A 147 21.89 16.22 -0.94
N SER A 148 21.41 15.94 -2.15
CA SER A 148 19.98 15.77 -2.41
C SER A 148 19.69 14.47 -3.13
N SER A 149 18.44 14.01 -3.05
CA SER A 149 17.89 13.00 -3.96
C SER A 149 17.29 13.63 -5.23
N GLN A 150 17.23 14.96 -5.30
CA GLN A 150 16.42 15.70 -6.27
C GLN A 150 17.11 16.05 -7.59
N ASN A 151 16.55 15.52 -8.69
CA ASN A 151 16.87 15.97 -10.04
C ASN A 151 16.37 17.40 -10.25
N LEU A 152 17.14 18.24 -10.93
CA LEU A 152 16.67 19.56 -11.39
C LEU A 152 15.94 19.43 -12.72
N GLY A 153 14.87 18.63 -12.73
CA GLY A 153 14.08 18.29 -13.92
C GLY A 153 12.61 17.99 -13.57
N PRO A 154 11.90 17.17 -14.36
CA PRO A 154 10.45 16.94 -14.21
C PRO A 154 10.06 16.33 -12.86
N GLN A 155 10.98 15.64 -12.18
CA GLN A 155 10.77 15.03 -10.85
C GLN A 155 10.80 16.05 -9.70
N ASN A 156 11.01 17.34 -9.98
CA ASN A 156 11.06 18.38 -8.96
C ASN A 156 9.73 18.46 -8.17
N GLY A 157 9.84 18.29 -6.85
CA GLY A 157 8.71 18.42 -5.92
C GLY A 157 7.92 17.13 -5.63
N LEU A 158 8.41 15.98 -6.10
CA LEU A 158 8.03 14.66 -5.56
C LEU A 158 8.54 14.47 -4.12
N HIS A 159 8.18 13.38 -3.43
CA HIS A 159 8.79 13.04 -2.13
C HIS A 159 10.29 12.85 -2.29
N GLN A 160 11.06 13.79 -1.77
CA GLN A 160 12.51 13.88 -1.92
C GLN A 160 13.11 14.40 -0.62
N ASN A 161 14.42 14.23 -0.47
CA ASN A 161 15.14 14.69 0.70
C ASN A 161 16.42 15.42 0.33
N MET A 162 16.85 16.31 1.23
CA MET A 162 18.06 17.09 1.12
C MET A 162 18.74 17.20 2.49
N LEU A 163 20.00 16.80 2.55
CA LEU A 163 20.88 16.97 3.70
C LEU A 163 21.78 18.19 3.47
N ILE A 164 21.77 19.13 4.41
CA ILE A 164 22.67 20.28 4.42
C ILE A 164 23.60 20.18 5.62
N SER A 165 24.91 20.18 5.36
CA SER A 165 25.96 20.34 6.35
C SER A 165 26.60 21.73 6.23
N SER A 166 26.96 22.37 7.34
CA SER A 166 27.74 23.62 7.33
C SER A 166 28.77 23.64 8.46
N GLY A 167 29.89 24.31 8.23
CA GLY A 167 31.02 24.38 9.16
C GLY A 167 31.87 23.11 9.23
N ASP A 168 31.70 22.17 8.29
CA ASP A 168 32.46 20.91 8.23
C ASP A 168 33.45 20.91 7.07
N ALA A 169 34.65 21.44 7.34
CA ALA A 169 35.70 21.58 6.33
C ALA A 169 36.14 20.23 5.74
N GLY A 170 36.18 19.16 6.53
CA GLY A 170 36.55 17.82 6.06
C GLY A 170 35.53 17.25 5.09
N LEU A 171 34.23 17.41 5.37
CA LEU A 171 33.17 16.99 4.45
C LEU A 171 33.21 17.83 3.16
N ALA A 172 33.31 19.15 3.27
CA ALA A 172 33.37 20.04 2.11
C ALA A 172 34.61 19.78 1.24
N GLU A 173 35.75 19.46 1.83
CA GLU A 173 36.95 19.05 1.10
C GLU A 173 36.74 17.73 0.35
N GLY A 174 36.17 16.71 1.00
CA GLY A 174 35.89 15.43 0.35
C GLY A 174 34.98 15.56 -0.88
N TYR A 175 33.91 16.36 -0.78
CA TYR A 175 33.05 16.66 -1.93
C TYR A 175 33.74 17.51 -3.00
N ARG A 176 34.63 18.44 -2.64
CA ARG A 176 35.43 19.20 -3.62
C ARG A 176 36.39 18.28 -4.38
N GLN A 177 37.03 17.33 -3.71
CA GLN A 177 37.89 16.33 -4.36
C GLN A 177 37.09 15.40 -5.28
N ALA A 178 35.89 14.98 -4.85
CA ALA A 178 34.98 14.23 -5.71
C ALA A 178 34.58 15.05 -6.95
N PHE A 179 34.24 16.33 -6.77
CA PHE A 179 33.94 17.23 -7.88
C PHE A 179 35.12 17.38 -8.86
N ASP A 180 36.35 17.57 -8.36
CA ASP A 180 37.54 17.69 -9.20
C ASP A 180 37.82 16.38 -9.96
N THR A 181 37.49 15.23 -9.35
CA THR A 181 37.55 13.91 -9.99
C THR A 181 36.52 13.78 -11.11
N LEU A 182 35.29 14.27 -10.93
CA LEU A 182 34.27 14.34 -11.99
C LEU A 182 34.72 15.25 -13.15
N VAL A 183 35.29 16.41 -12.84
CA VAL A 183 35.83 17.35 -13.86
C VAL A 183 36.98 16.74 -14.65
N SER A 184 37.78 15.87 -14.03
CA SER A 184 38.89 15.18 -14.72
C SER A 184 38.43 14.15 -15.75
N GLN A 185 37.20 13.64 -15.62
CA GLN A 185 36.61 12.59 -16.45
C GLN A 185 37.47 11.31 -16.55
N VAL A 186 38.28 11.05 -15.51
CA VAL A 186 39.11 9.84 -15.44
C VAL A 186 38.25 8.67 -14.97
N ARG A 187 38.15 7.64 -15.80
CA ARG A 187 37.40 6.41 -15.48
C ARG A 187 38.01 5.74 -14.24
N THR A 188 37.23 5.55 -13.18
CA THR A 188 37.70 4.99 -11.91
C THR A 188 36.55 4.37 -11.12
N SER A 189 36.90 3.45 -10.22
CA SER A 189 35.98 2.90 -9.21
C SER A 189 36.45 3.31 -7.82
N TRP A 190 35.50 3.69 -6.98
CA TRP A 190 35.77 4.21 -5.65
C TRP A 190 35.93 3.09 -4.62
N ARG A 191 36.86 3.29 -3.68
CA ARG A 191 37.19 2.35 -2.60
C ARG A 191 36.92 2.96 -1.23
N ALA A 192 37.86 3.70 -0.66
CA ALA A 192 37.69 4.26 0.68
C ALA A 192 36.64 5.40 0.68
N PRO A 193 35.78 5.48 1.72
CA PRO A 193 34.93 6.65 1.93
C PRO A 193 35.74 7.83 2.46
N PHE A 194 35.14 9.02 2.39
CA PHE A 194 35.57 10.16 3.20
C PHE A 194 34.57 10.43 4.32
N THR A 195 35.07 10.96 5.44
CA THR A 195 34.27 11.23 6.64
C THR A 195 34.43 12.69 7.05
N SER A 196 33.32 13.29 7.43
CA SER A 196 33.25 14.64 8.02
C SER A 196 34.20 14.82 9.21
N THR A 197 34.63 16.06 9.46
CA THR A 197 35.48 16.39 10.62
C THR A 197 34.78 16.07 11.95
N SER A 198 33.44 16.18 11.98
CA SER A 198 32.65 15.77 13.14
C SER A 198 32.59 14.25 13.36
N GLY A 199 32.96 13.44 12.37
CA GLY A 199 32.80 11.98 12.40
C GLY A 199 31.36 11.49 12.15
N LYS A 200 30.39 12.41 12.02
CA LYS A 200 28.96 12.09 11.95
C LYS A 200 28.50 11.68 10.55
N VAL A 201 29.12 12.22 9.51
CA VAL A 201 28.77 11.93 8.11
C VAL A 201 29.90 11.17 7.44
N THR A 202 29.58 10.03 6.82
CA THR A 202 30.48 9.23 5.98
C THR A 202 29.89 9.12 4.59
N VAL A 203 30.70 9.34 3.56
CA VAL A 203 30.26 9.32 2.15
C VAL A 203 31.07 8.31 1.37
N TRP A 204 30.38 7.41 0.69
CA TRP A 204 30.93 6.55 -0.34
C TRP A 204 30.46 7.07 -1.69
N MET A 205 31.42 7.37 -2.57
CA MET A 205 31.10 7.63 -3.97
C MET A 205 31.02 6.30 -4.73
N GLU A 206 30.27 6.33 -5.82
CA GLU A 206 30.04 5.23 -6.76
C GLU A 206 30.53 5.66 -8.17
N PRO A 207 30.90 4.72 -9.06
CA PRO A 207 30.77 3.26 -8.92
C PRO A 207 31.76 2.64 -7.93
N ARG A 208 31.34 1.58 -7.25
CA ARG A 208 32.13 0.86 -6.25
C ARG A 208 33.07 -0.18 -6.86
N ASP A 209 34.27 -0.31 -6.30
CA ASP A 209 35.09 -1.51 -6.47
C ASP A 209 34.50 -2.63 -5.60
N THR A 210 33.62 -3.45 -6.18
CA THR A 210 32.88 -4.49 -5.45
C THR A 210 33.78 -5.61 -4.90
N THR A 211 34.98 -5.80 -5.49
CA THR A 211 35.98 -6.74 -4.94
C THR A 211 36.61 -6.18 -3.68
N TYR A 212 36.94 -4.89 -3.68
CA TYR A 212 37.37 -4.19 -2.47
C TYR A 212 36.29 -4.22 -1.38
N ASP A 213 35.02 -4.02 -1.75
CA ASP A 213 33.91 -4.04 -0.80
C ASP A 213 33.68 -5.42 -0.19
N GLN A 214 33.75 -6.49 -1.00
CA GLN A 214 33.68 -7.86 -0.51
C GLN A 214 34.78 -8.16 0.52
N HIS A 215 36.00 -7.68 0.28
CA HIS A 215 37.13 -7.86 1.20
C HIS A 215 37.01 -7.02 2.47
N THR A 216 36.51 -5.78 2.35
CA THR A 216 36.53 -4.78 3.43
C THR A 216 35.29 -4.87 4.32
N TYR A 217 34.12 -5.09 3.73
CA TYR A 217 32.83 -5.07 4.41
C TYR A 217 32.15 -6.44 4.46
N GLY A 218 32.76 -7.47 3.86
CA GLY A 218 32.22 -8.84 3.85
C GLY A 218 31.11 -9.08 2.83
N SER A 219 30.79 -8.08 2.00
CA SER A 219 29.80 -8.18 0.92
C SER A 219 30.25 -7.33 -0.27
N ALA A 220 30.08 -7.87 -1.49
CA ALA A 220 30.28 -7.14 -2.74
C ALA A 220 29.27 -6.00 -2.94
N ASP A 221 28.21 -5.97 -2.13
CA ASP A 221 27.20 -4.93 -2.08
C ASP A 221 27.27 -4.20 -0.73
N LEU A 222 27.64 -2.92 -0.78
CA LEU A 222 27.81 -2.08 0.40
C LEU A 222 26.52 -1.91 1.19
N VAL A 223 25.37 -1.78 0.52
CA VAL A 223 24.07 -1.64 1.19
C VAL A 223 23.71 -2.93 1.91
N ALA A 224 23.96 -4.08 1.29
CA ALA A 224 23.75 -5.38 1.94
C ALA A 224 24.65 -5.53 3.18
N ALA A 225 25.92 -5.11 3.13
CA ALA A 225 26.80 -5.10 4.31
C ALA A 225 26.25 -4.24 5.46
N MET A 226 25.71 -3.06 5.14
CA MET A 226 25.14 -2.15 6.15
C MET A 226 23.86 -2.72 6.78
N ILE A 227 23.02 -3.39 5.99
CA ILE A 227 21.84 -4.09 6.51
C ILE A 227 22.25 -5.28 7.37
N HIS A 228 23.28 -6.03 6.93
CA HIS A 228 23.79 -7.18 7.67
C HIS A 228 24.27 -6.81 9.09
N ASP A 229 24.88 -5.64 9.26
CA ASP A 229 25.37 -5.13 10.55
C ASP A 229 24.27 -4.94 11.61
N VAL A 230 23.01 -4.80 11.19
CA VAL A 230 21.88 -4.55 12.09
C VAL A 230 21.51 -5.81 12.87
N GLY A 231 21.69 -5.79 14.18
CA GLY A 231 21.22 -6.84 15.10
C GLY A 231 19.71 -6.77 15.34
N CYS A 232 19.10 -7.93 15.64
CA CYS A 232 17.70 -8.02 16.03
C CYS A 232 17.54 -8.29 17.55
N PRO A 233 16.52 -7.72 18.23
CA PRO A 233 15.47 -6.86 17.69
C PRO A 233 16.01 -5.49 17.28
N GLY A 234 15.62 -5.05 16.08
CA GLY A 234 16.04 -3.81 15.43
C GLY A 234 15.04 -3.44 14.33
N THR A 235 15.15 -2.23 13.80
CA THR A 235 14.25 -1.68 12.78
C THR A 235 15.05 -1.25 11.55
N ILE A 236 14.55 -1.65 10.38
CA ILE A 236 15.04 -1.25 9.06
C ILE A 236 13.86 -0.66 8.28
N ARG A 237 13.96 0.62 7.90
CA ARG A 237 12.96 1.32 7.08
C ARG A 237 13.61 1.77 5.79
N LEU A 238 12.96 1.50 4.65
CA LEU A 238 13.54 1.75 3.33
C LEU A 238 12.56 2.56 2.49
N VAL A 239 13.05 3.64 1.85
CA VAL A 239 12.33 4.43 0.85
C VAL A 239 13.17 4.47 -0.40
N GLN A 240 12.65 3.99 -1.52
CA GLN A 240 13.40 4.02 -2.78
C GLN A 240 12.57 4.40 -3.99
N SER A 241 13.13 5.30 -4.80
CA SER A 241 12.59 5.63 -6.12
C SER A 241 12.71 4.44 -7.08
N GLN A 242 13.81 3.71 -6.99
CA GLN A 242 13.99 2.46 -7.71
C GLN A 242 14.63 1.42 -6.79
N PHE A 243 14.05 0.22 -6.80
CA PHE A 243 14.64 -0.96 -6.19
C PHE A 243 14.42 -2.13 -7.15
N ALA A 244 15.51 -2.63 -7.75
CA ALA A 244 15.46 -3.66 -8.77
C ALA A 244 15.92 -5.02 -8.23
N THR A 245 15.41 -6.09 -8.86
CA THR A 245 15.72 -7.48 -8.51
C THR A 245 17.16 -7.87 -8.83
N ASP A 246 17.89 -7.02 -9.56
CA ASP A 246 19.33 -7.14 -9.83
C ASP A 246 20.21 -6.76 -8.63
N ARG A 247 19.61 -6.43 -7.47
CA ARG A 247 20.27 -6.31 -6.16
C ARG A 247 19.92 -7.45 -5.21
N PRO A 248 20.22 -8.72 -5.56
CA PRO A 248 19.76 -9.89 -4.82
C PRO A 248 20.34 -9.97 -3.40
N LEU A 249 21.54 -9.42 -3.15
CA LEU A 249 22.15 -9.41 -1.83
C LEU A 249 21.38 -8.52 -0.84
N VAL A 250 20.91 -7.35 -1.28
CA VAL A 250 20.08 -6.46 -0.45
C VAL A 250 18.74 -7.13 -0.12
N ILE A 251 18.09 -7.72 -1.13
CA ILE A 251 16.82 -8.44 -0.96
C ILE A 251 17.00 -9.60 0.03
N GLY A 252 18.06 -10.39 -0.13
CA GLY A 252 18.39 -11.51 0.75
C GLY A 252 18.60 -11.09 2.21
N GLU A 253 19.35 -10.03 2.44
CA GLU A 253 19.59 -9.50 3.79
C GLU A 253 18.32 -8.96 4.45
N LEU A 254 17.46 -8.23 3.71
CA LEU A 254 16.18 -7.76 4.25
C LEU A 254 15.29 -8.93 4.69
N LYS A 255 15.18 -9.98 3.87
CA LYS A 255 14.44 -11.20 4.20
C LYS A 255 15.04 -11.90 5.43
N ALA A 256 16.36 -12.02 5.50
CA ALA A 256 17.05 -12.64 6.63
C ALA A 256 16.80 -11.86 7.93
N LYS A 257 16.86 -10.52 7.90
CA LYS A 257 16.58 -9.68 9.08
C LYS A 257 15.13 -9.80 9.54
N LYS A 258 14.17 -9.86 8.61
CA LYS A 258 12.76 -10.12 8.95
C LYS A 258 12.61 -11.46 9.68
N GLN A 259 13.26 -12.52 9.19
CA GLN A 259 13.25 -13.85 9.83
C GLN A 259 13.96 -13.87 11.20
N GLN A 260 15.01 -13.06 11.38
CA GLN A 260 15.73 -12.89 12.65
C GLN A 260 14.96 -12.05 13.69
N GLY A 261 13.77 -11.54 13.34
CA GLY A 261 12.90 -10.79 14.25
C GLY A 261 13.10 -9.28 14.22
N CYS A 262 13.80 -8.73 13.22
CA CYS A 262 13.80 -7.29 12.97
C CYS A 262 12.47 -6.83 12.34
N THR A 263 12.09 -5.60 12.64
CA THR A 263 11.01 -4.91 11.92
C THR A 263 11.58 -4.38 10.60
N VAL A 264 11.00 -4.81 9.48
CA VAL A 264 11.40 -4.37 8.13
C VAL A 264 10.19 -3.72 7.46
N GLN A 265 10.31 -2.46 7.06
CA GLN A 265 9.27 -1.70 6.36
C GLN A 265 9.82 -1.08 5.08
N VAL A 266 9.10 -1.23 3.98
CA VAL A 266 9.59 -0.85 2.65
C VAL A 266 8.55 -0.01 1.93
N LEU A 267 8.92 1.22 1.56
CA LEU A 267 8.17 2.15 0.72
C LEU A 267 8.91 2.33 -0.59
N VAL A 268 8.21 2.19 -1.70
CA VAL A 268 8.87 2.27 -3.01
C VAL A 268 7.96 2.92 -4.06
N ALA A 269 8.56 3.57 -5.05
CA ALA A 269 7.80 4.16 -6.15
C ALA A 269 7.19 3.09 -7.07
N GLU A 270 5.99 3.32 -7.60
CA GLU A 270 5.37 2.37 -8.55
C GLU A 270 6.09 2.40 -9.90
N GLY A 271 6.74 1.30 -10.27
CA GLY A 271 7.41 1.12 -11.55
C GLY A 271 7.84 -0.34 -11.76
N ASN A 272 8.08 -0.75 -13.01
CA ASN A 272 8.30 -2.16 -13.38
C ASN A 272 9.42 -2.85 -12.59
N GLN A 273 10.56 -2.18 -12.38
CA GLN A 273 11.67 -2.72 -11.59
C GLN A 273 11.29 -2.91 -10.12
N THR A 274 10.59 -1.93 -9.57
CA THR A 274 10.21 -1.87 -8.17
C THR A 274 9.10 -2.85 -7.82
N VAL A 275 8.13 -3.02 -8.70
CA VAL A 275 7.07 -4.02 -8.56
C VAL A 275 7.69 -5.41 -8.46
N ALA A 276 8.60 -5.77 -9.37
CA ALA A 276 9.28 -7.06 -9.33
C ALA A 276 10.05 -7.29 -8.01
N THR A 277 10.64 -6.25 -7.44
CA THR A 277 11.33 -6.36 -6.15
C THR A 277 10.37 -6.45 -4.97
N ALA A 278 9.25 -5.72 -5.01
CA ALA A 278 8.20 -5.82 -4.01
C ALA A 278 7.66 -7.26 -3.93
N GLN A 279 7.45 -7.87 -5.10
CA GLN A 279 7.09 -9.29 -5.26
C GLN A 279 8.14 -10.20 -4.63
N GLU A 280 9.43 -9.96 -4.88
CA GLU A 280 10.49 -10.75 -4.26
C GLU A 280 10.49 -10.60 -2.74
N LEU A 281 10.40 -9.39 -2.19
CA LEU A 281 10.40 -9.15 -0.75
C LEU A 281 9.20 -9.78 -0.04
N ALA A 282 8.03 -9.80 -0.68
CA ALA A 282 6.81 -10.41 -0.15
C ALA A 282 6.98 -11.91 0.15
N LYS A 283 7.71 -12.66 -0.69
CA LYS A 283 8.09 -14.07 -0.44
C LYS A 283 8.86 -14.29 0.88
N GLY A 284 9.43 -13.23 1.47
CA GLY A 284 10.08 -13.24 2.77
C GLY A 284 9.22 -12.74 3.93
N GLY A 285 7.91 -12.54 3.73
CA GLY A 285 6.98 -12.00 4.72
C GLY A 285 7.15 -10.50 4.98
N ILE A 286 7.74 -9.76 4.04
CA ILE A 286 7.92 -8.30 4.14
C ILE A 286 6.77 -7.62 3.42
N VAL A 287 6.04 -6.77 4.13
CA VAL A 287 5.01 -5.91 3.54
C VAL A 287 5.69 -4.75 2.83
N VAL A 288 5.37 -4.57 1.55
CA VAL A 288 5.86 -3.47 0.72
C VAL A 288 4.70 -2.54 0.38
N HIS A 289 4.95 -1.24 0.51
CA HIS A 289 3.98 -0.18 0.33
C HIS A 289 4.33 0.65 -0.91
N THR A 290 3.35 0.87 -1.78
CA THR A 290 3.51 1.64 -3.03
C THR A 290 2.56 2.84 -3.08
N PHE A 291 3.07 4.00 -3.53
CA PHE A 291 2.47 5.31 -3.24
C PHE A 291 1.14 5.64 -3.96
N ARG A 292 0.61 4.83 -4.91
CA ARG A 292 -0.62 5.21 -5.66
C ARG A 292 -1.80 4.22 -5.59
N PRO A 293 -3.03 4.76 -5.52
CA PRO A 293 -4.25 4.10 -5.99
C PRO A 293 -4.45 4.37 -7.49
N GLY A 294 -4.35 3.35 -8.33
CA GLY A 294 -4.69 3.41 -9.76
C GLY A 294 -3.56 3.11 -10.76
N GLY A 295 -2.36 2.74 -10.30
CA GLY A 295 -1.28 2.26 -11.16
C GLY A 295 -0.65 3.31 -12.10
N CYS A 296 0.42 2.89 -12.79
CA CYS A 296 1.22 3.71 -13.69
C CYS A 296 0.43 4.16 -14.94
N HIS A 297 0.62 5.42 -15.35
CA HIS A 297 0.21 5.92 -16.66
C HIS A 297 1.04 5.28 -17.78
N TYR A 298 0.42 4.45 -18.63
CA TYR A 298 0.99 4.04 -19.92
C TYR A 298 0.27 4.74 -21.07
N PRO A 299 0.84 5.78 -21.70
CA PRO A 299 0.66 5.97 -23.12
C PRO A 299 1.46 4.89 -23.85
N ALA A 300 0.88 4.28 -24.88
CA ALA A 300 1.54 3.26 -25.69
C ALA A 300 2.90 3.77 -26.21
N GLY A 301 4.00 3.21 -25.70
CA GLY A 301 5.38 3.55 -26.07
C GLY A 301 6.14 4.49 -25.13
N GLY A 302 5.58 4.92 -24.00
CA GLY A 302 6.26 5.77 -23.01
C GLY A 302 6.90 5.02 -21.83
N THR A 303 7.94 5.61 -21.24
CA THR A 303 8.47 5.24 -19.90
C THR A 303 7.53 5.75 -18.81
N CYS A 304 7.46 5.02 -17.69
CA CYS A 304 6.73 5.42 -16.50
C CYS A 304 7.17 6.83 -16.07
N GLU A 305 6.27 7.81 -16.05
CA GLU A 305 6.56 9.06 -15.32
C GLU A 305 6.59 8.73 -13.82
N PRO A 306 7.64 9.15 -13.09
CA PRO A 306 7.90 8.71 -11.73
C PRO A 306 7.07 9.56 -10.78
N ASP A 307 6.04 9.02 -10.13
CA ASP A 307 5.22 9.85 -9.25
C ASP A 307 4.98 9.24 -7.88
N GLY A 308 5.25 10.07 -6.87
CA GLY A 308 5.20 9.78 -5.45
C GLY A 308 6.59 9.93 -4.86
N ILE A 309 7.42 8.91 -5.02
CA ILE A 309 8.70 8.78 -4.31
C ILE A 309 9.89 8.96 -5.26
N HIS A 310 10.68 10.00 -5.01
CA HIS A 310 12.03 10.17 -5.57
C HIS A 310 13.10 10.28 -4.46
N SER A 311 12.74 9.95 -3.22
CA SER A 311 13.63 9.77 -2.09
C SER A 311 14.40 8.45 -2.19
N LYS A 312 15.61 8.45 -1.63
CA LYS A 312 16.48 7.29 -1.46
C LYS A 312 16.97 7.29 -0.03
N ILE A 313 16.32 6.50 0.82
CA ILE A 313 16.49 6.55 2.28
C ILE A 313 16.55 5.12 2.80
N ILE A 314 17.48 4.85 3.71
CA ILE A 314 17.47 3.66 4.56
C ILE A 314 17.69 4.13 5.99
N LEU A 315 16.78 3.78 6.89
CA LEU A 315 16.89 4.07 8.32
C LEU A 315 17.14 2.77 9.07
N VAL A 316 18.09 2.82 9.98
CA VAL A 316 18.45 1.72 10.86
C VAL A 316 18.36 2.21 12.31
N ASP A 317 17.56 1.55 13.13
CA ASP A 317 17.59 1.67 14.59
C ASP A 317 17.72 0.28 15.21
N GLY A 318 18.91 -0.05 15.71
CA GLY A 318 19.15 -1.34 16.34
C GLY A 318 20.60 -1.53 16.79
N PRO A 319 20.89 -2.62 17.51
CA PRO A 319 22.26 -3.03 17.82
C PRO A 319 23.11 -3.12 16.55
N SER A 320 24.35 -2.66 16.58
CA SER A 320 25.30 -2.77 15.47
C SER A 320 26.46 -3.68 15.87
N ALA A 321 26.75 -4.70 15.05
CA ALA A 321 27.85 -5.63 15.30
C ALA A 321 29.20 -4.89 15.24
N ALA A 322 29.37 -4.02 14.24
CA ALA A 322 30.53 -3.15 14.05
C ALA A 322 30.73 -2.17 15.21
N ALA A 323 29.66 -1.80 15.93
CA ALA A 323 29.72 -0.99 17.13
C ALA A 323 29.80 -1.82 18.45
N GLY A 324 30.16 -3.10 18.38
CA GLY A 324 30.29 -3.97 19.55
C GLY A 324 28.97 -4.24 20.25
N GLY A 325 27.85 -4.23 19.52
CA GLY A 325 26.49 -4.42 20.03
C GLY A 325 25.80 -3.13 20.51
N ALA A 326 26.48 -1.97 20.45
CA ALA A 326 25.84 -0.71 20.77
C ALA A 326 24.71 -0.39 19.78
N THR A 327 23.58 0.11 20.30
CA THR A 327 22.48 0.59 19.45
C THR A 327 22.91 1.79 18.64
N ARG A 328 22.66 1.76 17.33
CA ARG A 328 22.96 2.82 16.38
C ARG A 328 21.70 3.25 15.65
N ARG A 329 21.66 4.55 15.36
CA ARG A 329 20.61 5.21 14.57
C ARG A 329 21.25 5.85 13.36
N TYR A 330 21.24 5.12 12.26
CA TYR A 330 21.85 5.58 11.02
C TYR A 330 20.78 5.98 10.02
N VAL A 331 21.01 7.12 9.36
CA VAL A 331 20.34 7.48 8.11
C VAL A 331 21.30 7.19 6.98
N TYR A 332 20.86 6.46 5.98
CA TYR A 332 21.53 6.35 4.70
C TYR A 332 20.71 7.07 3.64
N THR A 333 21.35 7.90 2.83
CA THR A 333 20.70 8.64 1.75
C THR A 333 21.69 9.00 0.63
N GLY A 334 21.31 9.91 -0.26
CA GLY A 334 22.12 10.41 -1.36
C GLY A 334 21.38 10.31 -2.67
N SER A 335 22.12 10.02 -3.73
CA SER A 335 21.56 9.94 -5.09
C SER A 335 21.33 8.50 -5.56
N HIS A 336 21.98 7.52 -4.94
CA HIS A 336 21.96 6.11 -5.37
C HIS A 336 20.57 5.47 -5.34
N ASN A 337 20.21 4.80 -6.44
CA ASN A 337 19.09 3.87 -6.46
C ASN A 337 19.52 2.48 -5.97
N LEU A 338 18.58 1.61 -5.61
CA LEU A 338 18.88 0.20 -5.34
C LEU A 338 18.74 -0.64 -6.61
N ASN A 339 19.61 -0.37 -7.57
CA ASN A 339 19.79 -1.18 -8.78
C ASN A 339 21.29 -1.44 -9.01
N ASN A 340 21.64 -2.35 -9.92
CA ASN A 340 23.05 -2.66 -10.18
C ASN A 340 23.80 -1.50 -10.87
N GLY A 341 23.08 -0.66 -11.62
CA GLY A 341 23.61 0.55 -12.24
C GLY A 341 24.28 1.49 -11.22
N SER A 342 23.55 1.91 -10.18
CA SER A 342 24.09 2.76 -9.11
C SER A 342 25.29 2.14 -8.39
N LEU A 343 25.28 0.82 -8.10
CA LEU A 343 26.39 0.18 -7.40
C LEU A 343 27.69 0.17 -8.21
N ALA A 344 27.60 -0.19 -9.49
CA ALA A 344 28.76 -0.62 -10.27
C ALA A 344 29.07 0.26 -11.50
N ALA A 345 28.18 1.17 -11.88
CA ALA A 345 28.33 1.94 -13.12
C ALA A 345 28.05 3.45 -13.00
N SER A 346 26.93 3.87 -12.39
CA SER A 346 26.58 5.30 -12.27
C SER A 346 27.55 6.06 -11.35
N ASP A 347 27.77 7.34 -11.63
CA ASP A 347 28.39 8.24 -10.64
C ASP A 347 27.32 8.66 -9.62
N ASP A 348 27.38 8.05 -8.45
CA ASP A 348 26.39 8.23 -7.39
C ASP A 348 27.07 8.47 -6.03
N SER A 349 26.25 8.85 -5.06
CA SER A 349 26.67 9.11 -3.69
C SER A 349 25.78 8.34 -2.72
N PHE A 350 26.43 7.58 -1.84
CA PHE A 350 25.84 6.89 -0.71
C PHE A 350 26.35 7.53 0.59
N VAL A 351 25.46 8.16 1.34
CA VAL A 351 25.78 8.98 2.51
C VAL A 351 25.18 8.34 3.75
N ARG A 352 26.01 8.05 4.76
CA ARG A 352 25.56 7.68 6.10
C ARG A 352 25.68 8.86 7.05
N VAL A 353 24.66 9.08 7.86
CA VAL A 353 24.63 10.05 8.96
C VAL A 353 24.38 9.34 10.29
N ASP A 354 25.28 9.54 11.26
CA ASP A 354 25.17 9.15 12.66
C ASP A 354 24.89 10.40 13.52
N ASP A 355 23.64 10.85 13.46
CA ASP A 355 23.14 11.97 14.27
C ASP A 355 21.69 11.73 14.64
N ALA A 356 21.39 11.77 15.95
CA ALA A 356 20.06 11.45 16.47
C ALA A 356 18.99 12.45 16.01
N GLY A 357 19.33 13.73 15.82
CA GLY A 357 18.40 14.75 15.35
C GLY A 357 18.04 14.55 13.88
N ILE A 358 19.04 14.21 13.06
CA ILE A 358 18.82 13.88 11.64
C ILE A 358 18.03 12.58 11.50
N TYR A 359 18.35 11.54 12.27
CA TYR A 359 17.57 10.31 12.30
C TYR A 359 16.09 10.58 12.60
N ALA A 360 15.80 11.34 13.65
CA ALA A 360 14.43 11.67 14.02
C ALA A 360 13.66 12.43 12.91
N ALA A 361 14.34 13.31 12.18
CA ALA A 361 13.71 14.05 11.08
C ALA A 361 13.37 13.14 9.89
N TYR A 362 14.28 12.25 9.50
CA TYR A 362 14.04 11.28 8.42
C TYR A 362 13.01 10.21 8.83
N ASP A 363 13.00 9.79 10.09
CA ASP A 363 12.01 8.84 10.61
C ASP A 363 10.60 9.43 10.57
N ALA A 364 10.46 10.71 10.94
CA ALA A 364 9.20 11.44 10.82
C ALA A 364 8.74 11.59 9.36
N ASP A 365 9.67 11.79 8.42
CA ASP A 365 9.35 11.84 6.98
C ASP A 365 8.91 10.48 6.44
N PHE A 366 9.60 9.39 6.82
CA PHE A 366 9.19 8.03 6.52
C PHE A 366 7.78 7.73 7.01
N THR A 367 7.49 8.07 8.27
CA THR A 367 6.15 7.88 8.84
C THR A 367 5.10 8.69 8.11
N SER A 368 5.39 9.95 7.74
CA SER A 368 4.47 10.76 6.92
C SER A 368 4.15 10.09 5.58
N MET A 369 5.17 9.60 4.86
CA MET A 369 4.95 8.88 3.60
C MET A 369 4.17 7.59 3.83
N LEU A 370 4.49 6.82 4.88
CA LEU A 370 3.78 5.58 5.20
C LEU A 370 2.30 5.82 5.48
N ASP A 371 1.98 6.87 6.24
CA ASP A 371 0.62 7.30 6.57
C ASP A 371 -0.17 7.81 5.34
N GLU A 372 0.52 8.25 4.29
CA GLU A 372 -0.08 8.64 3.02
C GLU A 372 -0.33 7.43 2.09
N VAL A 373 0.65 6.51 2.01
CA VAL A 373 0.57 5.31 1.17
C VAL A 373 -0.44 4.31 1.70
N ILE A 374 -0.38 4.07 2.99
CA ILE A 374 -1.42 3.39 3.70
C ILE A 374 -2.52 4.45 3.85
N LYS A 375 -3.52 4.50 2.96
CA LYS A 375 -4.70 5.38 3.13
C LYS A 375 -5.53 5.10 4.40
N PHE A 376 -5.00 4.27 5.28
CA PHE A 376 -5.36 4.19 6.67
C PHE A 376 -4.46 5.19 7.41
N VAL A 377 -5.05 6.28 7.89
CA VAL A 377 -4.34 7.20 8.79
C VAL A 377 -4.17 6.46 10.13
N PRO A 378 -2.98 5.98 10.53
CA PRO A 378 -2.85 5.14 11.74
C PRO A 378 -3.26 5.87 13.01
N SER A 379 -3.20 7.21 13.00
CA SER A 379 -3.73 8.04 14.09
C SER A 379 -5.26 8.04 14.19
N ALA A 380 -5.99 7.82 13.09
CA ALA A 380 -7.45 7.66 13.09
C ALA A 380 -7.85 6.22 13.48
N PHE A 381 -7.02 5.22 13.16
CA PHE A 381 -7.39 3.82 13.35
C PHE A 381 -6.25 3.01 14.03
N PRO A 382 -5.80 3.35 15.24
CA PRO A 382 -4.60 2.75 15.86
C PRO A 382 -4.66 1.23 16.07
N GLY A 383 -5.85 0.63 15.97
CA GLY A 383 -6.06 -0.81 16.09
C GLY A 383 -5.93 -1.60 14.79
N ALA A 384 -5.83 -0.97 13.60
CA ALA A 384 -5.91 -1.77 12.39
C ALA A 384 -4.65 -2.56 12.07
N ALA A 385 -4.87 -3.75 11.52
CA ALA A 385 -3.82 -4.69 11.20
C ALA A 385 -4.09 -5.40 9.86
N LEU A 386 -3.00 -5.82 9.24
CA LEU A 386 -2.97 -6.71 8.09
C LEU A 386 -2.44 -8.07 8.55
N GLN A 387 -3.20 -9.14 8.30
CA GLN A 387 -2.85 -10.49 8.70
C GLN A 387 -3.12 -11.49 7.58
N MET A 388 -2.30 -12.54 7.45
CA MET A 388 -2.59 -13.66 6.57
C MET A 388 -3.50 -14.66 7.29
N ALA A 389 -4.68 -14.89 6.75
CA ALA A 389 -5.59 -15.91 7.24
C ALA A 389 -5.20 -17.32 6.77
N ALA A 390 -4.64 -17.41 5.57
CA ALA A 390 -3.99 -18.59 4.99
C ALA A 390 -2.77 -18.14 4.17
N ASN A 391 -1.72 -18.97 4.15
CA ASN A 391 -0.56 -18.80 3.26
C ASN A 391 0.03 -20.19 3.00
N GLY A 392 0.31 -20.51 1.74
CA GLY A 392 0.86 -21.80 1.34
C GLY A 392 1.13 -21.92 -0.17
N PRO A 393 1.65 -23.08 -0.63
CA PRO A 393 1.91 -23.32 -2.06
C PRO A 393 0.63 -23.60 -2.87
N ASP A 394 -0.51 -23.70 -2.19
CA ASP A 394 -1.82 -24.02 -2.75
C ASP A 394 -2.56 -22.71 -3.04
N ASP A 395 -3.57 -22.73 -3.91
CA ASP A 395 -4.35 -21.54 -4.24
C ASP A 395 -5.60 -21.42 -3.36
N GLN A 396 -5.63 -20.41 -2.50
CA GLN A 396 -6.75 -20.09 -1.63
C GLN A 396 -7.71 -19.06 -2.25
N ARG A 397 -8.96 -19.48 -2.47
CA ARG A 397 -9.97 -18.70 -3.20
C ARG A 397 -11.27 -18.54 -2.43
N ALA A 398 -12.09 -17.63 -2.96
CA ALA A 398 -13.50 -17.44 -2.59
C ALA A 398 -13.76 -17.31 -1.07
N PRO A 399 -13.02 -16.47 -0.32
CA PRO A 399 -13.21 -16.43 1.11
C PRO A 399 -14.61 -15.93 1.49
N ARG A 400 -15.15 -16.49 2.58
CA ARG A 400 -16.37 -16.01 3.25
C ARG A 400 -16.11 -15.88 4.73
N ALA A 401 -16.73 -14.89 5.35
CA ALA A 401 -16.54 -14.62 6.75
C ALA A 401 -17.85 -14.22 7.43
N ALA A 402 -17.94 -14.51 8.72
CA ALA A 402 -19.00 -14.06 9.61
C ALA A 402 -18.41 -13.70 10.97
N ALA A 403 -19.02 -12.75 11.67
CA ALA A 403 -18.62 -12.36 13.02
C ALA A 403 -19.81 -12.26 13.96
N THR A 404 -19.53 -12.29 15.26
CA THR A 404 -20.52 -12.06 16.31
C THR A 404 -20.14 -10.89 17.20
N ARG A 405 -21.14 -10.39 17.93
CA ARG A 405 -20.97 -9.39 19.00
C ARG A 405 -20.05 -9.89 20.13
N ALA A 406 -19.88 -11.20 20.28
CA ALA A 406 -19.01 -11.81 21.27
C ALA A 406 -17.53 -11.79 20.86
N GLY A 407 -17.16 -11.07 19.78
CA GLY A 407 -15.78 -10.92 19.34
C GLY A 407 -15.28 -12.06 18.46
N TYR A 408 -16.09 -13.10 18.23
CA TYR A 408 -15.71 -14.20 17.35
C TYR A 408 -15.86 -13.82 15.88
N THR A 409 -14.89 -14.23 15.06
CA THR A 409 -14.98 -14.18 13.60
C THR A 409 -14.56 -15.53 13.04
N ALA A 410 -15.30 -16.06 12.07
CA ALA A 410 -14.92 -17.25 11.33
C ALA A 410 -14.73 -16.86 9.86
N VAL A 411 -13.67 -17.36 9.24
CA VAL A 411 -13.41 -17.25 7.81
C VAL A 411 -13.27 -18.65 7.22
N THR A 412 -13.78 -18.85 6.00
CA THR A 412 -13.67 -20.09 5.23
C THR A 412 -13.15 -19.77 3.83
N TRP A 413 -12.46 -20.71 3.19
CA TRP A 413 -11.93 -20.58 1.83
C TRP A 413 -11.83 -21.95 1.15
N GLU A 414 -11.76 -21.92 -0.18
CA GLU A 414 -11.39 -23.06 -1.02
C GLU A 414 -9.88 -23.12 -1.10
N ASP A 415 -9.29 -24.29 -0.91
CA ASP A 415 -7.85 -24.54 -0.96
C ASP A 415 -7.58 -25.55 -2.08
N ASP A 416 -6.92 -25.08 -3.15
CA ASP A 416 -6.64 -25.85 -4.36
C ASP A 416 -5.14 -26.18 -4.47
N PRO A 417 -4.74 -27.44 -4.24
CA PRO A 417 -3.34 -27.83 -4.30
C PRO A 417 -2.76 -27.92 -5.71
N ASN A 418 -3.56 -27.82 -6.79
CA ASN A 418 -3.09 -27.99 -8.17
C ASN A 418 -3.57 -26.90 -9.13
N ARG A 419 -2.64 -25.99 -9.48
CA ARG A 419 -2.74 -24.88 -10.48
C ARG A 419 -3.51 -25.16 -11.79
N ALA A 420 -3.67 -26.41 -12.21
CA ALA A 420 -4.09 -26.80 -13.57
C ALA A 420 -5.43 -27.54 -13.66
N SER A 421 -6.07 -27.93 -12.56
CA SER A 421 -7.41 -28.54 -12.61
C SER A 421 -8.24 -28.18 -11.38
N VAL A 422 -9.56 -28.04 -11.56
CA VAL A 422 -10.53 -27.87 -10.47
C VAL A 422 -10.78 -29.18 -9.72
N ASP A 423 -10.04 -30.25 -10.04
CA ASP A 423 -10.16 -31.53 -9.36
C ASP A 423 -9.30 -31.45 -8.10
N GLY A 424 -9.91 -31.55 -6.92
CA GLY A 424 -9.12 -31.67 -5.71
C GLY A 424 -9.37 -30.67 -4.59
N THR A 425 -10.18 -29.63 -4.78
CA THR A 425 -10.31 -28.53 -3.80
C THR A 425 -10.90 -28.98 -2.47
N GLU A 426 -10.37 -28.40 -1.41
CA GLU A 426 -10.80 -28.62 -0.04
C GLU A 426 -11.33 -27.34 0.60
N VAL A 427 -12.25 -27.49 1.55
CA VAL A 427 -12.81 -26.35 2.27
C VAL A 427 -12.11 -26.24 3.62
N TYR A 428 -11.50 -25.10 3.88
CA TYR A 428 -10.85 -24.80 5.15
C TYR A 428 -11.57 -23.68 5.88
N ALA A 429 -11.50 -23.69 7.21
CA ALA A 429 -11.95 -22.60 8.04
C ALA A 429 -10.94 -22.25 9.13
N ARG A 430 -11.03 -21.00 9.60
CA ARG A 430 -10.25 -20.49 10.73
C ARG A 430 -11.12 -19.59 11.60
N ILE A 431 -10.98 -19.71 12.92
CA ILE A 431 -11.71 -18.92 13.90
C ILE A 431 -10.74 -17.94 14.56
N TYR A 432 -11.22 -16.71 14.74
CA TYR A 432 -10.61 -15.62 15.45
C TYR A 432 -11.49 -15.21 16.64
N HIS A 433 -10.87 -14.68 17.68
CA HIS A 433 -11.52 -13.99 18.78
C HIS A 433 -10.79 -12.65 18.98
N ASP A 434 -11.50 -11.54 18.88
CA ASP A 434 -10.96 -10.18 18.97
C ASP A 434 -9.77 -9.93 18.03
N GLY A 435 -9.89 -10.43 16.79
CA GLY A 435 -8.87 -10.27 15.75
C GLY A 435 -7.63 -11.17 15.93
N GLN A 436 -7.62 -12.05 16.93
CA GLN A 436 -6.56 -13.04 17.15
C GLN A 436 -7.02 -14.43 16.77
N PRO A 437 -6.23 -15.22 16.03
CA PRO A 437 -6.62 -16.57 15.65
C PRO A 437 -6.67 -17.49 16.88
N VAL A 438 -7.81 -18.14 17.10
CA VAL A 438 -7.98 -19.16 18.16
C VAL A 438 -7.86 -20.58 17.60
N THR A 439 -7.94 -20.74 16.28
CA THR A 439 -7.55 -21.96 15.57
C THR A 439 -6.48 -21.65 14.53
N GLY A 440 -5.70 -22.68 14.14
CA GLY A 440 -5.05 -22.68 12.83
C GLY A 440 -6.08 -22.87 11.71
N PRO A 441 -5.63 -22.92 10.44
CA PRO A 441 -6.43 -23.47 9.35
C PRO A 441 -6.88 -24.90 9.66
N VAL A 442 -8.19 -25.16 9.57
CA VAL A 442 -8.79 -26.49 9.79
C VAL A 442 -9.55 -26.88 8.54
N ARG A 443 -9.19 -28.02 7.93
CA ARG A 443 -9.97 -28.61 6.84
C ARG A 443 -11.33 -29.06 7.36
N VAL A 444 -12.40 -28.53 6.79
CA VAL A 444 -13.80 -28.77 7.19
C VAL A 444 -14.49 -29.77 6.28
N SER A 445 -14.15 -29.75 4.98
CA SER A 445 -14.62 -30.72 3.98
C SER A 445 -14.37 -32.17 4.42
N MET A 446 -15.16 -33.09 3.87
CA MET A 446 -14.93 -34.51 4.10
C MET A 446 -13.75 -34.98 3.23
N GLY A 447 -13.07 -36.06 3.65
CA GLY A 447 -12.14 -36.76 2.78
C GLY A 447 -12.92 -37.31 1.59
N GLY A 448 -12.48 -37.09 0.34
CA GLY A 448 -13.11 -37.79 -0.77
C GLY A 448 -12.80 -39.28 -0.68
N VAL A 449 -13.77 -40.08 -0.30
CA VAL A 449 -13.56 -41.51 -0.08
C VAL A 449 -13.79 -42.24 -1.40
N GLY A 450 -12.71 -42.67 -2.06
CA GLY A 450 -12.79 -43.63 -3.18
C GLY A 450 -12.54 -43.08 -4.59
N CYS A 451 -12.26 -41.79 -4.75
CA CYS A 451 -11.84 -41.21 -6.03
C CYS A 451 -10.38 -40.78 -5.96
N ALA A 452 -9.55 -41.29 -6.87
CA ALA A 452 -8.16 -40.84 -7.00
C ALA A 452 -8.03 -39.46 -7.68
N THR A 453 -9.08 -39.01 -8.40
CA THR A 453 -9.20 -37.74 -9.15
C THR A 453 -10.68 -37.37 -9.30
N GLY A 454 -11.03 -36.08 -9.32
CA GLY A 454 -12.37 -35.59 -9.71
C GLY A 454 -13.36 -35.33 -8.57
N TRP A 455 -12.94 -35.32 -7.30
CA TRP A 455 -13.77 -34.77 -6.22
C TRP A 455 -13.74 -33.24 -6.27
N ASN A 456 -14.79 -32.58 -5.78
CA ASN A 456 -14.85 -31.12 -5.75
C ASN A 456 -15.62 -30.60 -4.53
N HIS A 457 -14.93 -29.88 -3.63
CA HIS A 457 -15.55 -29.16 -2.51
C HIS A 457 -15.43 -27.66 -2.75
N VAL A 458 -16.55 -26.99 -3.07
CA VAL A 458 -16.54 -25.60 -3.54
C VAL A 458 -17.61 -24.73 -2.90
N GLN A 459 -17.47 -23.43 -3.11
CA GLN A 459 -18.39 -22.38 -2.75
C GLN A 459 -18.74 -22.38 -1.25
N PRO A 460 -17.74 -22.38 -0.36
CA PRO A 460 -18.01 -22.44 1.06
C PRO A 460 -18.65 -21.14 1.54
N SER A 461 -19.50 -21.26 2.55
CA SER A 461 -20.09 -20.16 3.30
C SER A 461 -20.01 -20.49 4.79
N VAL A 462 -19.82 -19.48 5.63
CA VAL A 462 -19.69 -19.67 7.08
C VAL A 462 -20.59 -18.72 7.85
N GLY A 463 -21.18 -19.20 8.93
CA GLY A 463 -21.77 -18.40 10.00
C GLY A 463 -21.14 -18.77 11.34
N VAL A 464 -21.24 -17.91 12.34
CA VAL A 464 -20.67 -18.17 13.67
C VAL A 464 -21.67 -17.79 14.76
N ASP A 465 -21.78 -18.60 15.81
CA ASP A 465 -22.65 -18.32 16.96
C ASP A 465 -21.94 -17.51 18.06
N ASP A 466 -22.69 -17.04 19.07
CA ASP A 466 -22.14 -16.19 20.14
C ASP A 466 -21.16 -16.95 21.06
N THR A 467 -21.05 -18.27 20.92
CA THR A 467 -20.07 -19.11 21.64
C THR A 467 -18.82 -19.40 20.79
N GLY A 468 -18.76 -18.84 19.58
CA GLY A 468 -17.62 -18.96 18.66
C GLY A 468 -17.63 -20.21 17.79
N ASN A 469 -18.71 -20.98 17.75
CA ASN A 469 -18.76 -22.12 16.83
C ASN A 469 -19.03 -21.65 15.41
N ALA A 470 -18.13 -22.00 14.50
CA ALA A 470 -18.29 -21.78 13.07
C ALA A 470 -19.12 -22.91 12.46
N TYR A 471 -20.14 -22.57 11.67
CA TYR A 471 -20.94 -23.49 10.89
C TYR A 471 -20.64 -23.22 9.42
N VAL A 472 -20.06 -24.19 8.75
CA VAL A 472 -19.60 -24.07 7.37
C VAL A 472 -20.50 -24.92 6.49
N ALA A 473 -21.05 -24.32 5.44
CA ALA A 473 -21.78 -24.99 4.38
C ALA A 473 -20.98 -24.94 3.08
N TRP A 474 -20.98 -26.02 2.29
CA TRP A 474 -20.27 -26.06 1.01
C TRP A 474 -20.95 -27.05 0.05
N ALA A 475 -20.68 -26.88 -1.25
CA ALA A 475 -21.10 -27.81 -2.28
C ALA A 475 -20.10 -28.96 -2.34
N GLU A 476 -20.59 -30.18 -2.16
CA GLU A 476 -19.82 -31.41 -1.99
C GLU A 476 -20.16 -32.39 -3.12
N ASP A 477 -19.15 -32.72 -3.93
CA ASP A 477 -19.18 -33.83 -4.89
C ASP A 477 -18.35 -35.00 -4.36
N ALA A 478 -18.93 -35.77 -3.44
CA ALA A 478 -18.26 -36.90 -2.79
C ALA A 478 -18.22 -38.17 -3.65
N ASP A 479 -19.07 -38.27 -4.68
CA ASP A 479 -19.18 -39.44 -5.55
C ASP A 479 -18.58 -39.22 -6.96
N CYS A 480 -18.03 -38.03 -7.20
CA CYS A 480 -17.22 -37.65 -8.36
C CYS A 480 -18.00 -37.73 -9.67
N ARG A 481 -19.30 -37.40 -9.60
CA ARG A 481 -20.20 -37.41 -10.75
C ARG A 481 -20.46 -36.01 -11.31
N GLY A 482 -19.89 -34.98 -10.69
CA GLY A 482 -20.14 -33.58 -11.03
C GLY A 482 -21.48 -33.06 -10.53
N GLU A 483 -22.18 -33.81 -9.66
CA GLU A 483 -23.43 -33.42 -9.02
C GLU A 483 -23.16 -33.16 -7.54
N HIS A 484 -23.40 -31.93 -7.09
CA HIS A 484 -23.08 -31.54 -5.73
C HIS A 484 -24.29 -31.69 -4.81
N ASN A 485 -24.00 -32.00 -3.55
CA ASN A 485 -24.92 -31.88 -2.42
C ASN A 485 -24.45 -30.79 -1.48
N ILE A 486 -25.34 -30.24 -0.66
CA ILE A 486 -24.97 -29.20 0.30
C ILE A 486 -24.67 -29.83 1.65
N ALA A 487 -23.38 -29.94 1.96
CA ALA A 487 -22.89 -30.38 3.26
C ALA A 487 -22.80 -29.18 4.23
N VAL A 488 -23.04 -29.45 5.52
CA VAL A 488 -22.90 -28.48 6.61
C VAL A 488 -22.21 -29.12 7.79
N ARG A 489 -21.26 -28.40 8.41
CA ARG A 489 -20.48 -28.91 9.55
C ARG A 489 -20.16 -27.79 10.54
N ARG A 490 -20.08 -28.15 11.83
CA ARG A 490 -19.69 -27.23 12.90
C ARG A 490 -18.23 -27.44 13.30
N LEU A 491 -17.46 -26.36 13.36
CA LEU A 491 -16.13 -26.26 13.96
C LEU A 491 -16.24 -25.46 15.26
N SER A 492 -15.78 -26.02 16.36
CA SER A 492 -15.70 -25.32 17.65
C SER A 492 -14.43 -24.47 17.77
N PRO A 493 -14.40 -23.44 18.65
CA PRO A 493 -13.19 -22.68 18.95
C PRO A 493 -12.00 -23.53 19.41
N GLY A 494 -12.27 -24.71 19.99
CA GLY A 494 -11.25 -25.69 20.38
C GLY A 494 -10.74 -26.57 19.23
N GLY A 495 -11.12 -26.30 17.98
CA GLY A 495 -10.67 -27.04 16.80
C GLY A 495 -11.40 -28.37 16.54
N THR A 496 -12.45 -28.69 17.30
CA THR A 496 -13.21 -29.95 17.12
C THR A 496 -14.32 -29.79 16.08
N LEU A 497 -14.41 -30.74 15.14
CA LEU A 497 -15.44 -30.81 14.11
C LEU A 497 -16.60 -31.75 14.50
N SER A 498 -17.84 -31.35 14.21
CA SER A 498 -19.01 -32.24 14.30
C SER A 498 -19.04 -33.25 13.14
N PRO A 499 -19.93 -34.26 13.17
CA PRO A 499 -20.36 -34.93 11.94
C PRO A 499 -20.95 -33.91 10.94
N ALA A 500 -20.79 -34.17 9.65
CA ALA A 500 -21.45 -33.40 8.60
C ALA A 500 -22.93 -33.79 8.51
N VAL A 501 -23.78 -32.83 8.12
CA VAL A 501 -25.19 -33.04 7.81
C VAL A 501 -25.49 -32.49 6.42
N TRP A 502 -26.48 -33.07 5.75
CA TRP A 502 -26.95 -32.56 4.46
C TRP A 502 -28.02 -31.49 4.66
N ALA A 503 -27.98 -30.39 3.90
CA ALA A 503 -29.01 -29.36 3.87
C ALA A 503 -30.09 -29.65 2.83
N ASN A 504 -29.71 -30.18 1.68
CA ASN A 504 -30.63 -30.87 0.79
C ASN A 504 -30.88 -32.31 1.27
N ASP A 505 -31.79 -33.00 0.60
CA ASP A 505 -31.95 -34.44 0.75
C ASP A 505 -31.15 -35.12 -0.38
N PRO A 506 -30.10 -35.91 -0.08
CA PRO A 506 -29.15 -36.41 -1.09
C PRO A 506 -29.73 -37.47 -2.05
N GLN A 507 -31.03 -37.74 -1.98
CA GLN A 507 -31.75 -38.59 -2.95
C GLN A 507 -32.40 -37.77 -4.09
N TRP A 508 -32.22 -36.45 -4.09
CA TRP A 508 -32.83 -35.56 -5.08
C TRP A 508 -31.98 -35.54 -6.35
N SER A 509 -32.65 -35.64 -7.51
CA SER A 509 -32.02 -35.46 -8.81
C SER A 509 -31.75 -33.97 -9.05
N GLY A 510 -30.50 -33.59 -9.33
CA GLY A 510 -30.12 -32.21 -9.65
C GLY A 510 -28.88 -31.76 -8.88
N ASP A 511 -28.14 -30.84 -9.48
CA ASP A 511 -26.89 -30.30 -8.95
C ASP A 511 -27.18 -29.16 -7.95
N GLN A 512 -26.77 -29.33 -6.69
CA GLN A 512 -27.02 -28.37 -5.62
C GLN A 512 -25.80 -27.50 -5.37
N THR A 513 -25.88 -26.21 -5.69
CA THR A 513 -24.71 -25.31 -5.70
C THR A 513 -24.95 -24.01 -4.94
N ARG A 514 -23.87 -23.23 -4.75
CA ARG A 514 -23.83 -21.89 -4.12
C ARG A 514 -24.54 -21.81 -2.76
N PRO A 515 -24.19 -22.68 -1.79
CA PRO A 515 -24.78 -22.60 -0.48
C PRO A 515 -24.39 -21.28 0.20
N ARG A 516 -25.36 -20.73 0.93
CA ARG A 516 -25.18 -19.60 1.84
C ARG A 516 -25.81 -19.93 3.17
N ILE A 517 -25.10 -19.63 4.24
CA ILE A 517 -25.51 -19.96 5.60
C ILE A 517 -25.53 -18.70 6.46
N ALA A 518 -26.58 -18.57 7.27
CA ALA A 518 -26.67 -17.57 8.32
C ALA A 518 -27.00 -18.25 9.65
N VAL A 519 -26.28 -17.85 10.71
CA VAL A 519 -26.34 -18.46 12.03
C VAL A 519 -26.72 -17.37 13.04
N GLY A 520 -27.75 -17.64 13.85
CA GLY A 520 -28.13 -16.79 14.97
C GLY A 520 -27.23 -17.03 16.18
N GLY A 521 -27.19 -16.07 17.11
CA GLY A 521 -26.32 -16.14 18.29
C GLY A 521 -26.50 -17.40 19.16
N ASN A 522 -27.66 -18.04 19.10
CA ASN A 522 -27.97 -19.29 19.81
C ASN A 522 -27.58 -20.58 19.07
N GLY A 523 -27.00 -20.48 17.87
CA GLY A 523 -26.62 -21.63 17.03
C GLY A 523 -27.75 -22.19 16.14
N GLY A 524 -28.93 -21.55 16.12
CA GLY A 524 -29.94 -21.80 15.09
C GLY A 524 -29.46 -21.25 13.74
N LEU A 525 -29.76 -21.92 12.64
CA LEU A 525 -29.20 -21.58 11.33
C LEU A 525 -30.19 -21.76 10.18
N THR A 526 -29.99 -21.01 9.10
CA THR A 526 -30.64 -21.23 7.81
C THR A 526 -29.59 -21.36 6.73
N VAL A 527 -29.76 -22.36 5.86
CA VAL A 527 -28.93 -22.58 4.67
C VAL A 527 -29.81 -22.39 3.44
N ALA A 528 -29.39 -21.54 2.50
CA ALA A 528 -30.02 -21.34 1.21
C ALA A 528 -29.08 -21.78 0.09
N TRP A 529 -29.61 -22.34 -1.00
CA TRP A 529 -28.78 -22.83 -2.12
C TRP A 529 -29.57 -22.84 -3.44
N GLU A 530 -28.83 -23.03 -4.53
CA GLU A 530 -29.33 -23.14 -5.89
C GLU A 530 -29.52 -24.62 -6.27
N ASP A 531 -30.67 -24.94 -6.87
CA ASP A 531 -30.98 -26.27 -7.40
C ASP A 531 -31.03 -26.24 -8.93
N VAL A 532 -30.03 -26.85 -9.57
CA VAL A 532 -29.81 -26.86 -11.03
C VAL A 532 -30.20 -28.23 -11.60
N PRO A 533 -30.89 -28.32 -12.75
CA PRO A 533 -31.22 -27.26 -13.70
C PRO A 533 -32.56 -26.57 -13.44
N SER A 534 -33.21 -26.85 -12.30
CA SER A 534 -34.55 -26.31 -12.01
C SER A 534 -34.57 -24.77 -11.96
N GLY A 535 -33.42 -24.14 -11.69
CA GLY A 535 -33.31 -22.70 -11.52
C GLY A 535 -34.14 -22.24 -10.32
N THR A 536 -34.05 -22.99 -9.22
CA THR A 536 -34.80 -22.69 -8.00
C THR A 536 -33.87 -22.41 -6.83
N VAL A 537 -34.29 -21.47 -6.00
CA VAL A 537 -33.64 -21.18 -4.73
C VAL A 537 -34.37 -21.96 -3.65
N ARG A 538 -33.62 -22.77 -2.91
CA ARG A 538 -34.11 -23.55 -1.79
C ARG A 538 -33.53 -23.06 -0.47
N ALA A 539 -34.19 -23.38 0.63
CA ALA A 539 -33.67 -23.17 1.97
C ALA A 539 -34.08 -24.27 2.95
N ALA A 540 -33.23 -24.51 3.94
CA ALA A 540 -33.51 -25.36 5.10
C ALA A 540 -33.08 -24.63 6.38
N GLY A 541 -33.91 -24.74 7.42
CA GLY A 541 -33.66 -24.12 8.71
C GLY A 541 -33.52 -25.15 9.81
N TYR A 542 -32.76 -24.78 10.83
CA TYR A 542 -32.33 -25.66 11.91
C TYR A 542 -32.42 -24.93 13.25
N SER A 543 -33.02 -25.58 14.25
CA SER A 543 -32.96 -25.10 15.64
C SER A 543 -31.59 -25.36 16.27
N SER A 544 -30.90 -26.38 15.77
CA SER A 544 -29.48 -26.68 15.95
C SER A 544 -29.04 -27.58 14.80
N LEU A 545 -27.74 -27.74 14.53
CA LEU A 545 -27.27 -28.55 13.40
C LEU A 545 -27.81 -30.00 13.42
N ALA A 546 -28.11 -30.54 14.60
CA ALA A 546 -28.69 -31.88 14.77
C ALA A 546 -30.23 -31.94 14.62
N SER A 547 -30.90 -30.80 14.52
CA SER A 547 -32.37 -30.70 14.50
C SER A 547 -32.84 -29.72 13.43
N ARG A 548 -33.20 -30.27 12.27
CA ARG A 548 -33.81 -29.53 11.16
C ARG A 548 -35.24 -29.11 11.55
N ALA A 549 -35.52 -27.82 11.48
CA ALA A 549 -36.82 -27.22 11.76
C ALA A 549 -37.72 -27.18 10.52
N PHE A 550 -37.16 -26.92 9.33
CA PHE A 550 -37.88 -26.95 8.07
C PHE A 550 -36.96 -27.26 6.87
N GLY A 551 -37.58 -27.59 5.73
CA GLY A 551 -36.94 -27.66 4.43
C GLY A 551 -36.45 -29.06 4.02
N PRO A 552 -36.10 -29.25 2.72
CA PRO A 552 -35.88 -28.21 1.71
C PRO A 552 -37.15 -27.49 1.27
N LEU A 553 -37.21 -26.18 1.48
CA LEU A 553 -38.33 -25.31 1.10
C LEU A 553 -37.95 -24.53 -0.16
N GLN A 554 -38.82 -24.51 -1.16
CA GLN A 554 -38.64 -23.61 -2.32
C GLN A 554 -38.94 -22.16 -1.91
N VAL A 555 -37.93 -21.30 -2.02
CA VAL A 555 -37.99 -19.88 -1.66
C VAL A 555 -38.46 -19.05 -2.86
N GLY A 556 -37.89 -19.31 -4.03
CA GLY A 556 -38.13 -18.57 -5.27
C GLY A 556 -37.56 -19.27 -6.50
N ALA A 557 -37.75 -18.64 -7.67
CA ALA A 557 -37.11 -19.04 -8.93
C ALA A 557 -35.94 -18.08 -9.20
N GLY A 558 -34.78 -18.63 -9.55
CA GLY A 558 -33.55 -17.87 -9.78
C GLY A 558 -32.30 -18.59 -9.27
N ASP A 559 -31.23 -17.83 -9.15
CA ASP A 559 -29.88 -18.31 -8.81
C ASP A 559 -29.18 -17.38 -7.80
N ARG A 560 -27.95 -17.75 -7.40
CA ARG A 560 -27.06 -16.95 -6.52
C ARG A 560 -27.76 -16.40 -5.27
N PRO A 561 -28.30 -17.26 -4.40
CA PRO A 561 -28.94 -16.79 -3.18
C PRO A 561 -27.92 -16.18 -2.21
N ASP A 562 -28.42 -15.38 -1.28
CA ASP A 562 -27.74 -14.99 -0.04
C ASP A 562 -28.77 -14.94 1.10
N VAL A 563 -28.33 -15.16 2.33
CA VAL A 563 -29.23 -15.28 3.49
C VAL A 563 -28.65 -14.58 4.72
N ALA A 564 -29.52 -13.92 5.48
CA ALA A 564 -29.24 -13.39 6.81
C ALA A 564 -30.39 -13.74 7.77
N VAL A 565 -30.10 -13.91 9.06
CA VAL A 565 -31.11 -14.21 10.09
C VAL A 565 -31.19 -13.08 11.12
N ASP A 566 -32.40 -12.77 11.59
CA ASP A 566 -32.60 -11.82 12.69
C ASP A 566 -32.55 -12.49 14.07
N GLY A 567 -32.76 -11.71 15.14
CA GLY A 567 -32.70 -12.21 16.52
C GLY A 567 -33.81 -13.22 16.87
N ALA A 568 -34.87 -13.31 16.07
CA ALA A 568 -35.92 -14.32 16.21
C ALA A 568 -35.64 -15.59 15.38
N GLY A 569 -34.54 -15.63 14.63
CA GLY A 569 -34.22 -16.71 13.69
C GLY A 569 -35.04 -16.64 12.39
N THR A 570 -35.65 -15.50 12.07
CA THR A 570 -36.31 -15.28 10.79
C THR A 570 -35.27 -15.00 9.73
N ALA A 571 -35.22 -15.84 8.70
CA ALA A 571 -34.33 -15.71 7.57
C ALA A 571 -34.87 -14.71 6.54
N THR A 572 -34.04 -13.75 6.14
CA THR A 572 -34.19 -12.96 4.92
C THR A 572 -33.32 -13.60 3.84
N VAL A 573 -33.95 -14.17 2.82
CA VAL A 573 -33.27 -14.79 1.67
C VAL A 573 -33.42 -13.86 0.48
N VAL A 574 -32.32 -13.47 -0.15
CA VAL A 574 -32.29 -12.71 -1.42
C VAL A 574 -31.69 -13.55 -2.53
N TRP A 575 -32.08 -13.29 -3.78
CA TRP A 575 -31.55 -14.02 -4.93
C TRP A 575 -31.68 -13.22 -6.21
N GLN A 576 -30.96 -13.65 -7.23
CA GLN A 576 -31.05 -13.11 -8.57
C GLN A 576 -32.16 -13.87 -9.33
N GLN A 577 -33.10 -13.11 -9.90
CA GLN A 577 -34.09 -13.62 -10.83
C GLN A 577 -34.07 -12.71 -12.06
N ALA A 578 -33.24 -13.07 -13.03
CA ALA A 578 -32.86 -12.20 -14.14
C ALA A 578 -34.08 -11.52 -14.78
N PRO A 579 -34.08 -10.18 -14.93
CA PRO A 579 -32.93 -9.28 -14.72
C PRO A 579 -32.79 -8.71 -13.30
N ASP A 580 -33.63 -9.10 -12.35
CA ASP A 580 -33.89 -8.39 -11.09
C ASP A 580 -33.34 -9.13 -9.86
N VAL A 581 -33.35 -8.45 -8.71
CA VAL A 581 -33.09 -9.02 -7.38
C VAL A 581 -34.41 -9.17 -6.63
N TYR A 582 -34.64 -10.33 -6.03
CA TYR A 582 -35.81 -10.60 -5.20
C TYR A 582 -35.40 -10.95 -3.77
N GLY A 583 -36.34 -10.79 -2.84
CA GLY A 583 -36.18 -11.19 -1.45
C GLY A 583 -37.45 -11.79 -0.87
N LYS A 584 -37.32 -12.69 0.09
CA LYS A 584 -38.41 -13.34 0.84
C LYS A 584 -37.98 -13.52 2.30
N ARG A 585 -38.92 -13.39 3.25
CA ARG A 585 -38.65 -13.69 4.66
C ARG A 585 -39.40 -14.93 5.14
N ILE A 586 -38.68 -15.80 5.85
CA ILE A 586 -39.16 -17.10 6.32
C ILE A 586 -38.83 -17.21 7.81
N SER A 587 -39.83 -17.51 8.64
CA SER A 587 -39.65 -17.70 10.08
C SER A 587 -38.77 -18.91 10.39
N ALA A 588 -38.27 -19.00 11.63
CA ALA A 588 -37.50 -20.15 12.10
C ALA A 588 -38.24 -21.51 11.95
N ALA A 589 -39.58 -21.49 11.84
CA ALA A 589 -40.44 -22.66 11.61
C ALA A 589 -40.79 -22.90 10.14
N GLY A 590 -40.27 -22.12 9.19
CA GLY A 590 -40.52 -22.28 7.76
C GLY A 590 -41.75 -21.54 7.21
N ALA A 591 -42.52 -20.84 8.06
CA ALA A 591 -43.66 -20.03 7.60
C ALA A 591 -43.19 -18.75 6.89
N THR A 592 -43.87 -18.34 5.81
CA THR A 592 -43.58 -17.09 5.09
C THR A 592 -44.00 -15.90 5.94
N VAL A 593 -43.03 -15.05 6.32
CA VAL A 593 -43.25 -13.80 7.07
C VAL A 593 -43.46 -12.62 6.10
N ALA A 594 -42.71 -12.60 5.00
CA ALA A 594 -42.89 -11.66 3.90
C ALA A 594 -42.76 -12.40 2.57
N ALA A 595 -43.69 -12.15 1.65
CA ALA A 595 -43.71 -12.80 0.35
C ALA A 595 -42.53 -12.36 -0.53
N ALA A 596 -42.23 -13.16 -1.55
CA ALA A 596 -41.21 -12.83 -2.55
C ALA A 596 -41.51 -11.47 -3.19
N THR A 597 -40.58 -10.54 -3.09
CA THR A 597 -40.74 -9.15 -3.53
C THR A 597 -39.51 -8.69 -4.30
N LYS A 598 -39.70 -7.96 -5.40
CA LYS A 598 -38.61 -7.33 -6.16
C LYS A 598 -37.95 -6.22 -5.32
N ILE A 599 -36.63 -6.25 -5.20
CA ILE A 599 -35.83 -5.39 -4.34
C ILE A 599 -35.23 -4.20 -5.10
N ASN A 600 -34.70 -4.39 -6.30
CA ASN A 600 -34.22 -3.28 -7.12
C ASN A 600 -35.40 -2.47 -7.69
N THR A 601 -35.17 -1.19 -7.92
CA THR A 601 -36.15 -0.20 -8.40
C THR A 601 -35.69 0.51 -9.66
N ASN A 602 -34.38 0.52 -9.94
CA ASN A 602 -33.85 1.11 -11.16
C ASN A 602 -34.17 0.26 -12.41
N THR A 603 -33.82 0.82 -13.56
CA THR A 603 -34.07 0.22 -14.89
C THR A 603 -32.80 -0.37 -15.53
N ALA A 604 -31.77 -0.68 -14.74
CA ALA A 604 -30.60 -1.40 -15.24
C ALA A 604 -31.02 -2.74 -15.82
N THR A 605 -30.31 -3.21 -16.84
CA THR A 605 -30.73 -4.40 -17.61
C THR A 605 -30.25 -5.70 -16.98
N GLN A 606 -29.36 -5.62 -15.99
CA GLN A 606 -28.84 -6.75 -15.22
C GLN A 606 -28.52 -6.32 -13.79
N HIS A 607 -28.86 -7.21 -12.84
CA HIS A 607 -28.49 -7.13 -11.44
C HIS A 607 -27.91 -8.47 -11.00
N LEU A 608 -26.70 -8.47 -10.45
CA LEU A 608 -25.94 -9.68 -10.16
C LEU A 608 -25.41 -9.69 -8.71
N ALA A 609 -25.12 -10.89 -8.21
CA ALA A 609 -24.45 -11.15 -6.94
C ALA A 609 -25.06 -10.38 -5.74
N PRO A 610 -26.36 -10.57 -5.44
CA PRO A 610 -26.96 -9.92 -4.28
C PRO A 610 -26.35 -10.45 -2.99
N ALA A 611 -26.19 -9.56 -2.00
CA ALA A 611 -25.83 -9.91 -0.63
C ALA A 611 -26.72 -9.17 0.36
N VAL A 612 -26.99 -9.77 1.52
CA VAL A 612 -27.92 -9.24 2.53
C VAL A 612 -27.33 -9.34 3.94
N ALA A 613 -27.53 -8.28 4.72
CA ALA A 613 -27.32 -8.28 6.16
C ALA A 613 -28.61 -7.85 6.88
N THR A 614 -28.89 -8.43 8.04
CA THR A 614 -30.13 -8.18 8.80
C THR A 614 -29.80 -7.90 10.26
N THR A 615 -30.42 -6.86 10.81
CA THR A 615 -30.32 -6.48 12.23
C THR A 615 -31.10 -7.48 13.10
N PRO A 616 -30.85 -7.52 14.43
CA PRO A 616 -31.65 -8.35 15.34
C PRO A 616 -33.16 -8.05 15.30
N ALA A 617 -33.56 -6.82 14.95
CA ALA A 617 -34.95 -6.39 14.82
C ALA A 617 -35.60 -6.81 13.48
N GLY A 618 -34.82 -7.32 12.52
CA GLY A 618 -35.31 -7.76 11.22
C GLY A 618 -35.27 -6.70 10.11
N ASP A 619 -34.76 -5.50 10.37
CA ASP A 619 -34.41 -4.56 9.30
C ASP A 619 -33.21 -5.11 8.51
N SER A 620 -33.29 -5.04 7.19
CA SER A 620 -32.25 -5.57 6.30
C SER A 620 -31.63 -4.48 5.43
N VAL A 621 -30.41 -4.73 4.95
CA VAL A 621 -29.79 -3.98 3.84
C VAL A 621 -29.36 -5.00 2.80
N VAL A 622 -29.72 -4.75 1.54
CA VAL A 622 -29.37 -5.58 0.39
C VAL A 622 -28.45 -4.79 -0.52
N VAL A 623 -27.36 -5.41 -0.97
CA VAL A 623 -26.40 -4.86 -1.95
C VAL A 623 -26.31 -5.75 -3.17
N TRP A 624 -26.01 -5.20 -4.34
CA TRP A 624 -25.86 -5.95 -5.59
C TRP A 624 -25.04 -5.16 -6.61
N SER A 625 -24.56 -5.82 -7.66
CA SER A 625 -23.96 -5.16 -8.82
C SER A 625 -24.99 -4.93 -9.91
N ASP A 626 -25.04 -3.75 -10.51
CA ASP A 626 -25.92 -3.42 -11.63
C ASP A 626 -25.15 -2.83 -12.82
N ASN A 627 -25.69 -2.99 -14.04
CA ASN A 627 -25.11 -2.39 -15.23
C ASN A 627 -25.79 -1.06 -15.57
N VAL A 628 -25.10 0.04 -15.32
CA VAL A 628 -25.62 1.40 -15.53
C VAL A 628 -25.21 1.89 -16.91
N ALA A 629 -26.14 2.44 -17.66
CA ALA A 629 -25.84 3.09 -18.94
C ALA A 629 -25.00 4.35 -18.73
N VAL A 630 -23.98 4.55 -19.55
CA VAL A 630 -23.14 5.74 -19.57
C VAL A 630 -23.21 6.43 -20.92
N THR A 631 -23.24 7.76 -20.90
CA THR A 631 -23.31 8.60 -22.10
C THR A 631 -21.97 9.31 -22.33
N GLY A 632 -21.45 9.28 -23.56
CA GLY A 632 -20.35 10.15 -23.98
C GLY A 632 -18.98 9.48 -24.21
N GLY A 633 -18.95 8.29 -24.81
CA GLY A 633 -17.71 7.60 -25.20
C GLY A 633 -17.97 6.24 -25.86
N ASP A 634 -16.92 5.45 -26.08
CA ASP A 634 -17.01 4.07 -26.61
C ASP A 634 -17.65 3.07 -25.62
N VAL A 635 -17.63 3.38 -24.32
CA VAL A 635 -18.27 2.57 -23.25
C VAL A 635 -19.73 2.98 -23.12
N THR A 636 -20.63 2.01 -23.24
CA THR A 636 -22.08 2.23 -23.16
C THR A 636 -22.71 1.75 -21.85
N THR A 637 -22.04 0.87 -21.10
CA THR A 637 -22.47 0.40 -19.78
C THR A 637 -21.28 0.21 -18.83
N VAL A 638 -21.51 0.42 -17.53
CA VAL A 638 -20.54 0.16 -16.47
C VAL A 638 -21.17 -0.63 -15.34
N TRP A 639 -20.40 -1.47 -14.66
CA TRP A 639 -20.89 -2.15 -13.46
C TRP A 639 -20.68 -1.29 -12.22
N ARG A 640 -21.72 -1.13 -11.41
CA ARG A 640 -21.71 -0.39 -10.15
C ARG A 640 -22.26 -1.25 -9.03
N VAL A 641 -21.91 -0.93 -7.79
CA VAL A 641 -22.53 -1.55 -6.62
C VAL A 641 -23.60 -0.61 -6.05
N ARG A 642 -24.80 -1.17 -5.84
CA ARG A 642 -25.98 -0.50 -5.28
C ARG A 642 -26.34 -1.08 -3.92
N MET A 643 -27.11 -0.32 -3.17
CA MET A 643 -27.67 -0.72 -1.88
C MET A 643 -29.13 -0.26 -1.72
N ARG A 644 -29.91 -1.01 -0.94
CA ARG A 644 -31.25 -0.61 -0.49
C ARG A 644 -31.54 -1.13 0.91
N GLY A 645 -32.12 -0.29 1.76
CA GLY A 645 -32.59 -0.65 3.09
C GLY A 645 -34.03 -1.12 3.07
N LEU A 646 -34.32 -2.18 3.82
CA LEU A 646 -35.62 -2.82 3.90
C LEU A 646 -36.10 -2.96 5.35
N THR A 647 -37.41 -2.86 5.55
CA THR A 647 -38.09 -3.15 6.83
C THR A 647 -38.32 -4.67 6.97
N PRO A 648 -38.76 -5.17 8.14
CA PRO A 648 -39.11 -6.58 8.33
C PRO A 648 -40.18 -7.13 7.36
N SER A 649 -40.97 -6.26 6.72
CA SER A 649 -41.97 -6.63 5.70
C SER A 649 -41.44 -6.56 4.26
N LEU A 650 -40.13 -6.34 4.07
CA LEU A 650 -39.48 -6.05 2.79
C LEU A 650 -39.97 -4.75 2.11
N GLY A 651 -40.55 -3.83 2.89
CA GLY A 651 -40.83 -2.46 2.45
C GLY A 651 -39.57 -1.60 2.45
N SER A 652 -39.59 -0.45 1.77
CA SER A 652 -38.43 0.46 1.74
C SER A 652 -38.18 1.10 3.10
N ARG A 653 -36.97 0.95 3.63
CA ARG A 653 -36.46 1.66 4.81
C ARG A 653 -35.65 2.90 4.40
N PHE A 654 -34.81 2.75 3.37
CA PHE A 654 -34.22 3.85 2.61
C PHE A 654 -34.22 3.52 1.11
N ALA A 655 -34.05 4.53 0.26
CA ALA A 655 -34.14 4.37 -1.19
C ALA A 655 -32.90 3.68 -1.78
N GLU A 656 -33.05 3.07 -2.95
CA GLU A 656 -31.93 2.53 -3.68
C GLU A 656 -30.89 3.63 -4.01
N SER A 657 -29.61 3.35 -3.78
CA SER A 657 -28.50 4.29 -3.99
C SER A 657 -27.18 3.56 -4.27
N PRO A 658 -26.19 4.20 -4.93
CA PRO A 658 -24.87 3.60 -5.10
C PRO A 658 -24.07 3.63 -3.79
N VAL A 659 -23.11 2.71 -3.66
CA VAL A 659 -22.27 2.61 -2.45
C VAL A 659 -21.06 3.56 -2.49
N ALA A 660 -20.71 4.07 -3.67
CA ALA A 660 -19.62 5.03 -3.84
C ALA A 660 -20.04 6.19 -4.76
N PHE A 661 -19.63 7.39 -4.38
CA PHE A 661 -19.95 8.63 -5.06
C PHE A 661 -18.64 9.34 -5.46
N GLY A 662 -17.99 8.89 -6.55
CA GLY A 662 -16.99 9.69 -7.27
C GLY A 662 -15.51 9.55 -6.88
N LYS A 663 -14.67 10.06 -7.79
CA LYS A 663 -13.19 10.01 -7.81
C LYS A 663 -12.60 10.80 -6.64
N TYR A 664 -11.83 10.14 -5.78
CA TYR A 664 -11.21 10.71 -4.58
C TYR A 664 -12.20 11.26 -3.54
N ALA A 665 -12.84 10.37 -2.78
CA ALA A 665 -13.39 10.72 -1.47
C ALA A 665 -12.55 10.18 -0.31
N PRO A 666 -11.25 10.51 -0.17
CA PRO A 666 -10.67 10.61 1.17
C PRO A 666 -11.25 11.87 1.82
N ASN A 667 -11.97 11.70 2.92
CA ASN A 667 -12.32 12.76 3.90
C ASN A 667 -13.40 13.82 3.60
N THR A 668 -14.31 13.67 2.63
CA THR A 668 -15.50 14.58 2.59
C THR A 668 -16.72 13.98 3.31
N VAL A 669 -17.12 14.65 4.40
CA VAL A 669 -18.15 14.21 5.37
C VAL A 669 -19.59 14.45 4.85
N SER A 670 -19.78 14.94 3.63
CA SER A 670 -21.13 15.31 3.14
C SER A 670 -21.20 15.50 1.63
N ASP A 671 -21.44 14.42 0.87
CA ASP A 671 -21.51 14.52 -0.60
C ASP A 671 -22.92 14.84 -1.15
N GLY A 672 -23.85 15.31 -0.30
CA GLY A 672 -25.11 15.92 -0.75
C GLY A 672 -26.00 15.08 -1.69
N GLY A 673 -25.80 13.76 -1.76
CA GLY A 673 -26.61 12.83 -2.56
C GLY A 673 -26.37 12.84 -4.08
N LYS A 674 -25.22 13.32 -4.59
CA LYS A 674 -24.95 13.31 -6.05
C LYS A 674 -24.15 12.09 -6.50
N GLU A 675 -24.78 11.22 -7.32
CA GLU A 675 -24.13 10.15 -8.10
C GLU A 675 -23.11 10.76 -9.07
N TYR A 676 -21.81 10.57 -8.80
CA TYR A 676 -20.76 11.00 -9.71
C TYR A 676 -20.56 9.96 -10.83
N PRO A 677 -20.21 10.42 -12.05
CA PRO A 677 -19.95 9.51 -13.16
C PRO A 677 -18.80 8.55 -12.84
N PRO A 678 -18.79 7.35 -13.47
CA PRO A 678 -17.69 6.39 -13.34
C PRO A 678 -16.36 7.01 -13.69
N LEU A 679 -15.29 6.51 -13.06
CA LEU A 679 -13.93 6.84 -13.45
C LEU A 679 -13.77 6.39 -14.90
N CYS A 680 -13.90 7.29 -15.85
CA CYS A 680 -13.69 7.00 -17.26
C CYS A 680 -12.48 7.77 -17.76
N GLY A 681 -11.66 7.13 -18.58
CA GLY A 681 -10.47 7.72 -19.18
C GLY A 681 -10.13 7.06 -20.50
N LYS A 682 -9.35 7.76 -21.33
CA LYS A 682 -8.89 7.25 -22.63
C LYS A 682 -7.63 6.42 -22.48
N VAL A 683 -7.71 5.14 -22.82
CA VAL A 683 -6.57 4.20 -22.81
C VAL A 683 -6.32 3.72 -24.23
N ALA A 684 -5.15 4.02 -24.79
CA ALA A 684 -4.76 3.62 -26.13
C ALA A 684 -5.89 3.85 -27.18
N SER A 685 -6.48 5.05 -27.16
CA SER A 685 -7.59 5.55 -28.01
C SER A 685 -9.02 5.06 -27.72
N VAL A 686 -9.22 4.16 -26.76
CA VAL A 686 -10.56 3.67 -26.36
C VAL A 686 -10.96 4.25 -25.01
N ASP A 687 -12.21 4.67 -24.85
CA ASP A 687 -12.73 5.03 -23.53
C ASP A 687 -12.83 3.76 -22.66
N LYS A 688 -12.36 3.80 -21.42
CA LYS A 688 -12.54 2.74 -20.41
C LYS A 688 -13.07 3.33 -19.13
N CYS A 689 -13.89 2.57 -18.41
CA CYS A 689 -14.46 2.98 -17.13
C CYS A 689 -14.21 1.95 -16.04
N ALA A 690 -13.99 2.40 -14.81
CA ALA A 690 -13.79 1.52 -13.66
C ALA A 690 -15.11 0.80 -13.37
N VAL A 691 -15.02 -0.50 -13.10
CA VAL A 691 -16.19 -1.33 -12.84
C VAL A 691 -16.14 -1.89 -11.42
N GLN A 692 -17.27 -1.87 -10.73
CA GLN A 692 -17.43 -2.41 -9.39
C GLN A 692 -18.16 -3.75 -9.44
N GLY A 693 -17.76 -4.69 -8.58
CA GLY A 693 -18.28 -6.05 -8.55
C GLY A 693 -18.15 -6.70 -7.18
N SER A 694 -18.73 -7.90 -7.07
CA SER A 694 -18.58 -8.80 -5.92
C SER A 694 -18.82 -8.14 -4.54
N PRO A 695 -19.97 -7.49 -4.33
CA PRO A 695 -20.23 -6.78 -3.09
C PRO A 695 -20.44 -7.73 -1.92
N SER A 696 -20.03 -7.31 -0.73
CA SER A 696 -20.32 -7.93 0.55
C SER A 696 -20.76 -6.88 1.57
N ILE A 697 -21.53 -7.28 2.57
CA ILE A 697 -22.10 -6.35 3.55
C ILE A 697 -22.14 -6.97 4.94
N ALA A 698 -21.92 -6.13 5.96
CA ALA A 698 -22.25 -6.44 7.34
C ALA A 698 -22.99 -5.28 8.00
N VAL A 699 -23.91 -5.60 8.91
CA VAL A 699 -24.72 -4.63 9.66
C VAL A 699 -24.54 -4.86 11.16
N ASP A 700 -24.52 -3.78 11.94
CA ASP A 700 -24.53 -3.83 13.40
C ASP A 700 -25.96 -3.77 13.97
N ASP A 701 -26.09 -3.98 15.28
CA ASP A 701 -27.39 -4.00 15.97
C ASP A 701 -28.17 -2.68 15.88
N THR A 702 -27.47 -1.57 15.59
CA THR A 702 -28.09 -0.24 15.43
C THR A 702 -28.50 0.04 13.98
N GLY A 703 -28.25 -0.91 13.06
CA GLY A 703 -28.54 -0.78 11.64
C GLY A 703 -27.46 -0.09 10.83
N ARG A 704 -26.35 0.35 11.44
CA ARG A 704 -25.20 0.89 10.71
C ARG A 704 -24.49 -0.25 9.99
N PHE A 705 -23.94 0.01 8.82
CA PHE A 705 -23.39 -1.06 8.00
C PHE A 705 -22.12 -0.64 7.27
N VAL A 706 -21.36 -1.65 6.82
CA VAL A 706 -20.17 -1.48 5.98
C VAL A 706 -20.37 -2.34 4.74
N VAL A 707 -20.05 -1.79 3.58
CA VAL A 707 -20.06 -2.50 2.30
C VAL A 707 -18.62 -2.64 1.81
N GLY A 708 -18.23 -3.84 1.39
CA GLY A 708 -16.98 -4.12 0.69
C GLY A 708 -17.25 -4.51 -0.76
N TRP A 709 -16.37 -4.18 -1.69
CA TRP A 709 -16.49 -4.54 -3.10
C TRP A 709 -15.13 -4.62 -3.79
N THR A 710 -15.10 -5.25 -4.96
CA THR A 710 -13.94 -5.17 -5.86
C THR A 710 -14.17 -4.07 -6.89
N GLU A 711 -13.14 -3.29 -7.21
CA GLU A 711 -13.20 -2.25 -8.23
C GLU A 711 -12.00 -2.36 -9.17
N SER A 712 -12.26 -2.41 -10.48
CA SER A 712 -11.19 -2.41 -11.47
C SER A 712 -10.58 -1.02 -11.58
N ASP A 713 -9.30 -0.95 -11.93
CA ASP A 713 -8.80 0.27 -12.55
C ASP A 713 -9.22 0.35 -14.02
N ILE A 714 -8.93 1.49 -14.64
CA ILE A 714 -9.23 1.76 -16.05
C ILE A 714 -8.05 1.51 -16.98
N TRP A 715 -6.86 1.24 -16.47
CA TRP A 715 -5.60 1.33 -17.20
C TRP A 715 -4.99 -0.03 -17.55
N HIS A 716 -5.35 -1.10 -16.85
CA HIS A 716 -4.91 -2.46 -17.21
C HIS A 716 -5.76 -3.07 -18.33
N SER A 717 -5.10 -3.81 -19.23
CA SER A 717 -5.76 -4.61 -20.28
C SER A 717 -6.28 -5.96 -19.78
N GLY A 718 -6.18 -6.24 -18.48
CA GLY A 718 -6.70 -7.47 -17.87
C GLY A 718 -6.89 -7.35 -16.36
N ARG A 719 -8.13 -7.51 -15.91
CA ARG A 719 -8.60 -8.08 -14.63
C ARG A 719 -7.84 -7.75 -13.31
N SER A 720 -7.17 -6.61 -13.16
CA SER A 720 -6.70 -6.16 -11.83
C SER A 720 -7.87 -5.50 -11.09
N TYR A 721 -8.27 -6.10 -9.96
CA TYR A 721 -9.42 -5.66 -9.17
C TYR A 721 -8.95 -5.33 -7.76
N GLU A 722 -8.99 -4.07 -7.37
CA GLU A 722 -8.63 -3.65 -6.02
C GLU A 722 -9.81 -3.84 -5.06
N VAL A 723 -9.54 -4.02 -3.78
CA VAL A 723 -10.57 -4.21 -2.75
C VAL A 723 -10.87 -2.90 -2.06
N TYR A 724 -12.15 -2.53 -1.97
CA TYR A 724 -12.61 -1.31 -1.32
C TYR A 724 -13.64 -1.59 -0.22
N ALA A 725 -13.77 -0.66 0.72
CA ALA A 725 -14.84 -0.66 1.70
C ALA A 725 -15.35 0.76 2.03
N ARG A 726 -16.62 0.89 2.46
CA ARG A 726 -17.23 2.13 2.95
C ARG A 726 -18.25 1.88 4.05
N GLY A 727 -18.30 2.78 5.03
CA GLY A 727 -19.26 2.77 6.13
C GLY A 727 -20.50 3.66 5.92
N PHE A 728 -21.62 3.24 6.50
CA PHE A 728 -22.93 3.88 6.39
C PHE A 728 -23.68 3.90 7.73
N ASN A 729 -24.48 4.95 7.91
CA ASN A 729 -25.53 5.06 8.92
C ASN A 729 -26.71 4.14 8.56
N ALA A 730 -27.58 3.90 9.53
CA ALA A 730 -28.76 3.07 9.30
C ALA A 730 -29.63 3.59 8.15
N ASP A 731 -29.76 4.89 7.97
CA ASP A 731 -30.55 5.51 6.90
C ASP A 731 -29.86 5.51 5.52
N GLY A 732 -28.67 4.91 5.40
CA GLY A 732 -27.90 4.88 4.15
C GLY A 732 -27.01 6.12 3.93
N THR A 733 -26.99 7.08 4.86
CA THR A 733 -26.08 8.23 4.79
C THR A 733 -24.66 7.86 5.24
N THR A 734 -23.66 8.66 4.89
CA THR A 734 -22.24 8.36 5.17
C THR A 734 -21.60 9.31 6.20
N THR A 735 -22.37 10.27 6.71
CA THR A 735 -21.88 11.28 7.65
C THR A 735 -21.31 10.63 8.92
N GLY A 736 -20.04 10.95 9.22
CA GLY A 736 -19.33 10.46 10.41
C GLY A 736 -18.99 8.96 10.37
N ARG A 737 -19.03 8.33 9.19
CA ARG A 737 -18.76 6.89 9.01
C ARG A 737 -17.43 6.66 8.33
N PHE A 738 -17.00 5.39 8.35
CA PHE A 738 -15.77 4.95 7.70
C PHE A 738 -15.76 5.42 6.23
N PRO A 739 -14.75 6.19 5.79
CA PRO A 739 -14.69 6.72 4.44
C PRO A 739 -14.51 5.60 3.41
N CYS A 740 -14.62 5.95 2.13
CA CYS A 740 -14.40 4.99 1.05
C CYS A 740 -12.89 4.77 0.88
N GLU A 741 -12.39 3.60 1.28
CA GLU A 741 -10.95 3.32 1.27
C GLU A 741 -10.58 2.06 0.50
N ARG A 742 -9.37 2.08 -0.11
CA ARG A 742 -8.73 0.88 -0.67
C ARG A 742 -8.14 0.08 0.47
N MET A 743 -8.39 -1.22 0.46
CA MET A 743 -8.10 -2.11 1.57
C MET A 743 -6.90 -3.02 1.29
N ASN A 744 -6.50 -3.27 0.04
CA ASN A 744 -5.29 -4.05 -0.26
C ASN A 744 -4.04 -3.14 -0.38
N PRO A 745 -2.87 -3.57 0.13
CA PRO A 745 -1.63 -2.79 0.08
C PRO A 745 -0.89 -2.94 -1.25
N ASN A 746 -1.09 -4.08 -1.93
CA ASN A 746 -0.40 -4.44 -3.17
C ASN A 746 -1.41 -4.46 -4.34
N THR A 747 -1.04 -3.84 -5.46
CA THR A 747 -1.85 -3.77 -6.68
C THR A 747 -1.47 -4.85 -7.71
N THR A 748 -0.49 -5.72 -7.41
CA THR A 748 -0.14 -6.83 -8.31
C THR A 748 -1.01 -8.04 -8.07
N GLY A 749 -1.45 -8.68 -9.16
CA GLY A 749 -2.34 -9.85 -9.09
C GLY A 749 -3.81 -9.46 -9.16
N ASN A 750 -4.69 -10.45 -9.04
CA ASN A 750 -6.14 -10.24 -9.06
C ASN A 750 -6.70 -10.48 -7.66
N GLN A 751 -7.30 -9.46 -7.06
CA GLN A 751 -7.91 -9.57 -5.75
C GLN A 751 -9.39 -9.89 -5.89
N SER A 752 -9.88 -10.85 -5.09
CA SER A 752 -11.24 -11.38 -5.26
C SER A 752 -11.90 -11.79 -3.95
N GLY A 753 -13.23 -11.92 -3.98
CA GLY A 753 -14.00 -12.48 -2.85
C GLY A 753 -13.96 -11.61 -1.60
N THR A 754 -14.57 -10.42 -1.63
CA THR A 754 -14.68 -9.60 -0.42
C THR A 754 -15.63 -10.25 0.59
N ALA A 755 -15.25 -10.28 1.86
CA ALA A 755 -16.11 -10.68 2.96
C ALA A 755 -15.95 -9.71 4.12
N VAL A 756 -16.94 -8.83 4.31
CA VAL A 756 -17.00 -7.89 5.42
C VAL A 756 -17.74 -8.52 6.60
N THR A 757 -17.25 -8.30 7.81
CA THR A 757 -17.92 -8.64 9.06
C THR A 757 -18.00 -7.43 9.97
N ALA A 758 -19.05 -7.33 10.79
CA ALA A 758 -19.21 -6.28 11.79
C ALA A 758 -19.48 -6.94 13.16
N GLY A 759 -18.70 -6.56 14.16
CA GLY A 759 -18.79 -7.07 15.54
C GLY A 759 -18.73 -5.94 16.57
N GLY A 760 -18.77 -6.29 17.86
CA GLY A 760 -18.81 -5.30 18.95
C GLY A 760 -17.58 -4.39 19.04
N THR A 761 -16.48 -4.78 18.40
CA THR A 761 -15.18 -4.09 18.40
C THR A 761 -14.90 -3.32 17.11
N GLY A 762 -15.75 -3.41 16.09
CA GLY A 762 -15.51 -2.80 14.78
C GLY A 762 -15.91 -3.69 13.60
N PHE A 763 -15.32 -3.46 12.43
CA PHE A 763 -15.47 -4.31 11.26
C PHE A 763 -14.14 -4.96 10.85
N GLN A 764 -14.25 -6.10 10.18
CA GLN A 764 -13.14 -6.80 9.55
C GLN A 764 -13.48 -7.05 8.09
N LEU A 765 -12.45 -7.18 7.25
CA LEU A 765 -12.58 -7.46 5.83
C LEU A 765 -11.59 -8.53 5.42
N PHE A 766 -12.08 -9.54 4.72
CA PHE A 766 -11.28 -10.61 4.16
C PHE A 766 -11.37 -10.57 2.63
N TYR A 767 -10.28 -10.91 1.96
CA TYR A 767 -10.21 -11.02 0.51
C TYR A 767 -9.08 -11.96 0.10
N ALA A 768 -9.18 -12.53 -1.09
CA ALA A 768 -8.12 -13.30 -1.70
C ALA A 768 -7.21 -12.37 -2.51
N GLU A 769 -5.88 -12.47 -2.34
CA GLU A 769 -4.87 -11.80 -3.17
C GLU A 769 -3.61 -12.65 -3.27
N ASP A 770 -2.87 -12.56 -4.37
CA ASP A 770 -1.53 -13.17 -4.49
C ASP A 770 -0.52 -12.34 -3.68
N PHE A 771 -0.58 -12.48 -2.35
CA PHE A 771 0.08 -11.59 -1.41
C PHE A 771 1.60 -11.76 -1.42
N ASP A 772 2.07 -13.00 -1.44
CA ASP A 772 3.48 -13.35 -1.48
C ASP A 772 4.06 -13.43 -2.91
N VAL A 773 3.20 -13.28 -3.92
CA VAL A 773 3.54 -13.21 -5.34
C VAL A 773 4.20 -14.49 -5.85
N ASN A 774 3.73 -15.62 -5.32
CA ASN A 774 4.07 -16.96 -5.78
C ASN A 774 3.18 -17.40 -6.96
N GLY A 775 2.17 -16.60 -7.33
CA GLY A 775 1.20 -16.89 -8.38
C GLY A 775 -0.03 -17.67 -7.91
N TYR A 776 -0.19 -17.82 -6.59
CA TYR A 776 -1.30 -18.47 -5.90
C TYR A 776 -1.97 -17.42 -5.00
N SER A 777 -3.31 -17.44 -4.94
CA SER A 777 -4.02 -16.49 -4.07
C SER A 777 -3.95 -16.92 -2.61
N ASP A 778 -3.64 -16.00 -1.70
CA ASP A 778 -3.72 -16.14 -0.25
C ASP A 778 -5.00 -15.46 0.27
N VAL A 779 -5.53 -15.91 1.42
CA VAL A 779 -6.60 -15.17 2.12
C VAL A 779 -5.98 -14.17 3.08
N VAL A 780 -6.28 -12.90 2.86
CA VAL A 780 -5.78 -11.77 3.66
C VAL A 780 -6.91 -11.16 4.48
N ALA A 781 -6.58 -10.79 5.71
CA ALA A 781 -7.49 -10.20 6.69
C ALA A 781 -7.05 -8.78 7.05
N ARG A 782 -8.01 -7.86 6.98
CA ARG A 782 -7.95 -6.48 7.47
C ARG A 782 -8.83 -6.38 8.71
N THR A 783 -8.23 -6.07 9.85
CA THR A 783 -8.91 -6.05 11.15
C THR A 783 -8.68 -4.72 11.86
N GLY A 784 -9.42 -4.45 12.95
CA GLY A 784 -9.19 -3.31 13.83
C GLY A 784 -9.74 -1.96 13.34
N PHE A 785 -10.67 -2.00 12.38
CA PHE A 785 -11.36 -0.81 11.88
C PHE A 785 -12.69 -0.61 12.59
N THR A 786 -13.11 0.63 12.78
CA THR A 786 -14.45 0.98 13.29
C THR A 786 -15.28 1.62 12.20
N ASN A 787 -16.60 1.44 12.23
CA ASN A 787 -17.51 2.17 11.33
C ASN A 787 -17.74 3.61 11.83
N THR A 788 -16.63 4.32 12.05
CA THR A 788 -16.55 5.74 12.44
C THR A 788 -15.60 6.43 11.49
N GLY A 789 -15.87 7.69 11.15
CA GLY A 789 -14.99 8.51 10.32
C GLY A 789 -13.87 9.20 11.12
N VAL A 790 -13.59 8.72 12.32
CA VAL A 790 -12.61 9.24 13.28
C VAL A 790 -11.86 8.07 13.86
#